data_AF-A0AA39PQ60-F1
#
_entry.id   AF-A0AA39PQ60-F1
#
_cell.length_a   1.000
_cell.length_b   1.000
_cell.length_c   1.000
_cell.angle_alpha   90.00
_cell.angle_beta   90.00
_cell.angle_gamma   90.00
#
_symmetry.space_group_name_H-M   'P 1'
#
loop_
_entity.id
_entity.type
_entity.pdbx_description
1 polymer ?
#
loop_
_entity_poly.entity_id
_entity_poly.type
_entity_poly.pdbx_seq_one_letter_code
_entity_poly.pdbx_strand_id
1 'polypeptide(L)'
;MHSFFPRIIDAVEDGYWIEKFPFHCADDVLHPSVIAYGLGTKERKSDITIFHNQYHPENTLHKKSVGGWDKVTIASLWFPVSMAFADISGNGCNDVIISDRYGPSMDELWPEGGRIQWFENIGDPSKEQWQRRYIGQSPGMHRLRVGHFTRTDVIQIVALPVITRSSDLDTPVPVIIYTKPDDPMSVPAPVWEKVIPFNSNFRVVHEVVVIPSCNGDLDAIMLASREGISFLWYDDSAKKWKFETLGTGMPEIPGSRFWGSGSVGVGKVHDDHAGYIASSEAMHGNYVTVYVKDEDALPNQFAGVRWTRHILDEFTSPSTGHAPGVIHQVVCADIDGDGVDEFLVAMMGSDPPSWERTGVWCYKPVDLKNGKFAKFKLGDVSAGRVALGNYRSPHVLDFATISYSVPGYFESPIPLVLLYEATPITAEKLNDEVLFRVPRPDAIRMADKVEFLDVASQKMSLVVVPPSSQYPVKQGDGVKVIAGRVLWTDKDGKLHERTQAPAPFEASTVTVEAEGHTISTRNEGAVFVLFEKSATSGQPPFTDMSQLRAHNLFPLRFPSAVRHTTFPWVKVEDTPWANGRFKGDEFYNLVGFHVRYADDSDKSICHIQLWTAGVNVSAGFHNHIGQCFAEIHTCIVNGTGKGGMSWATVSDGKFDPANPDKNLYSSVVVPSMSEHGPLWRTSADGMPLFRDNGTVDYPWHAWIAGNGDPDKQKFDVWVAFEFPAFISLAKEANVRALEPGRYRLINAKAEAAAAVEGGDSIDGASLVVSRSNLAGQTWDLEMILGTNLYTLKNVSFASSDWPVENGQKLIGTRSLAALGVTTSWSLDPVDHQKFRIRLVDTNLVWSVNKNDNIVLAQISASHGQDWIFENVDNKN
;
A
#
# COMPACT_ATOMS: atom_id res chain seq x y z
N MET A 1 -4.81 -5.07 0.53
CA MET A 1 -4.22 -4.95 -0.82
C MET A 1 -4.27 -3.50 -1.27
N HIS A 2 -3.12 -2.93 -1.65
CA HIS A 2 -3.04 -1.56 -2.14
C HIS A 2 -3.32 -1.48 -3.66
N SER A 3 -3.53 -0.26 -4.17
CA SER A 3 -3.83 -0.03 -5.59
C SER A 3 -2.58 -0.01 -6.44
N PHE A 4 -2.72 -0.39 -7.71
CA PHE A 4 -1.66 -0.34 -8.72
C PHE A 4 -2.07 0.59 -9.86
N PHE A 5 -1.14 1.39 -10.35
CA PHE A 5 -1.32 2.26 -11.50
C PHE A 5 -0.54 1.72 -12.71
N PRO A 6 -1.20 1.38 -13.83
CA PRO A 6 -0.51 0.91 -15.02
C PRO A 6 0.17 2.07 -15.76
N ARG A 7 1.45 1.90 -16.06
CA ARG A 7 2.26 2.82 -16.87
C ARG A 7 2.79 2.09 -18.10
N ILE A 8 2.50 2.63 -19.27
CA ILE A 8 3.05 2.14 -20.53
C ILE A 8 4.55 2.44 -20.57
N ILE A 9 5.36 1.38 -20.70
CA ILE A 9 6.78 1.46 -20.99
C ILE A 9 6.97 1.61 -22.50
N ASP A 10 6.40 0.69 -23.30
CA ASP A 10 6.43 0.74 -24.76
C ASP A 10 5.26 -0.04 -25.38
N ALA A 11 4.97 0.25 -26.65
CA ALA A 11 4.12 -0.58 -27.50
C ALA A 11 5.01 -1.44 -28.39
N VAL A 12 4.74 -2.75 -28.42
CA VAL A 12 5.57 -3.74 -29.13
C VAL A 12 4.75 -4.43 -30.22
N GLU A 13 5.43 -4.99 -31.22
CA GLU A 13 4.76 -5.62 -32.36
C GLU A 13 4.24 -7.03 -32.03
N ASP A 14 4.93 -7.72 -31.13
CA ASP A 14 4.58 -9.03 -30.57
C ASP A 14 5.06 -9.09 -29.11
N GLY A 15 4.69 -10.12 -28.34
CA GLY A 15 5.03 -10.16 -26.92
C GLY A 15 4.96 -11.54 -26.30
N TYR A 16 5.99 -11.89 -25.53
CA TYR A 16 6.13 -13.22 -24.92
C TYR A 16 6.85 -13.18 -23.57
N TRP A 17 8.00 -12.52 -23.49
CA TRP A 17 8.85 -12.51 -22.30
C TRP A 17 9.05 -11.11 -21.75
N ILE A 18 9.01 -11.01 -20.42
CA ILE A 18 9.50 -9.86 -19.65
C ILE A 18 10.28 -10.38 -18.45
N GLU A 19 11.39 -9.74 -18.12
CA GLU A 19 12.25 -10.09 -16.98
C GLU A 19 12.74 -8.82 -16.27
N LYS A 20 12.79 -8.86 -14.94
CA LYS A 20 13.51 -7.88 -14.12
C LYS A 20 15.00 -7.99 -14.48
N PHE A 21 15.66 -6.90 -14.82
CA PHE A 21 17.06 -6.91 -15.20
C PHE A 21 17.87 -5.82 -14.46
N PRO A 22 18.52 -6.17 -13.33
CA PRO A 22 19.49 -5.29 -12.70
C PRO A 22 20.75 -5.22 -13.57
N PHE A 23 21.09 -4.02 -14.05
CA PHE A 23 22.19 -3.84 -14.99
C PHE A 23 23.54 -4.20 -14.35
N HIS A 24 23.79 -3.72 -13.14
CA HIS A 24 24.86 -4.19 -12.27
C HIS A 24 24.34 -5.19 -11.23
N CYS A 25 25.19 -6.11 -10.79
CA CYS A 25 24.81 -7.08 -9.76
C CYS A 25 24.49 -6.42 -8.41
N ALA A 26 25.06 -5.24 -8.16
CA ALA A 26 24.77 -4.43 -6.98
C ALA A 26 23.33 -3.86 -6.97
N ASP A 27 22.69 -3.77 -8.14
CA ASP A 27 21.37 -3.13 -8.31
C ASP A 27 20.20 -4.14 -8.21
N ASP A 28 20.47 -5.40 -7.85
CA ASP A 28 19.45 -6.46 -7.82
C ASP A 28 18.24 -6.14 -6.92
N VAL A 29 18.46 -5.27 -5.92
CA VAL A 29 17.48 -4.92 -4.90
C VAL A 29 16.57 -3.76 -5.31
N LEU A 30 17.03 -2.80 -6.10
CA LEU A 30 16.34 -1.53 -6.30
C LEU A 30 16.57 -0.92 -7.69
N HIS A 31 15.50 -0.38 -8.28
CA HIS A 31 15.48 0.28 -9.58
C HIS A 31 16.02 -0.56 -10.76
N PRO A 32 15.76 -1.87 -10.83
CA PRO A 32 16.21 -2.66 -11.98
C PRO A 32 15.54 -2.18 -13.27
N SER A 33 16.23 -2.36 -14.40
CA SER A 33 15.65 -2.24 -15.74
C SER A 33 14.72 -3.41 -16.03
N VAL A 34 14.05 -3.41 -17.19
CA VAL A 34 13.33 -4.59 -17.69
C VAL A 34 13.85 -5.00 -19.06
N ILE A 35 13.92 -6.29 -19.32
CA ILE A 35 14.11 -6.83 -20.68
C ILE A 35 12.79 -7.37 -21.17
N ALA A 36 12.37 -7.01 -22.38
CA ALA A 36 11.14 -7.53 -22.97
C ALA A 36 11.29 -7.82 -24.48
N TYR A 37 10.61 -8.86 -24.95
CA TYR A 37 10.61 -9.29 -26.36
C TYR A 37 9.46 -10.26 -26.67
N GLY A 38 9.13 -10.41 -27.96
CA GLY A 38 8.26 -11.48 -28.48
C GLY A 38 9.04 -12.60 -29.19
N LEU A 39 8.36 -13.51 -29.88
CA LEU A 39 9.02 -14.63 -30.58
C LEU A 39 9.56 -14.23 -31.97
N GLY A 40 9.08 -13.13 -32.55
CA GLY A 40 9.28 -12.81 -33.96
C GLY A 40 8.47 -13.74 -34.86
N THR A 41 8.79 -13.73 -36.15
CA THR A 41 8.13 -14.56 -37.17
C THR A 41 9.17 -15.26 -38.05
N LYS A 42 8.74 -15.97 -39.10
CA LYS A 42 9.68 -16.56 -40.07
C LYS A 42 10.36 -15.48 -40.94
N GLU A 43 9.71 -14.33 -41.06
CA GLU A 43 10.12 -13.21 -41.89
C GLU A 43 10.92 -12.18 -41.09
N ARG A 44 10.73 -12.12 -39.77
CA ARG A 44 11.34 -11.10 -38.91
C ARG A 44 11.89 -11.68 -37.61
N LYS A 45 13.13 -11.29 -37.27
CA LYS A 45 13.73 -11.55 -35.97
C LYS A 45 13.06 -10.73 -34.87
N SER A 46 13.07 -11.25 -33.65
CA SER A 46 12.65 -10.52 -32.46
C SER A 46 13.82 -9.73 -31.87
N ASP A 47 13.56 -8.47 -31.51
CA ASP A 47 14.53 -7.59 -30.87
C ASP A 47 14.51 -7.77 -29.35
N ILE A 48 15.65 -8.18 -28.81
CA ILE A 48 15.87 -8.30 -27.37
C ILE A 48 16.21 -6.91 -26.83
N THR A 49 15.26 -6.30 -26.14
CA THR A 49 15.33 -4.88 -25.78
C THR A 49 15.40 -4.71 -24.27
N ILE A 50 16.41 -3.98 -23.80
CA ILE A 50 16.48 -3.44 -22.44
C ILE A 50 15.73 -2.10 -22.44
N PHE A 51 14.80 -1.95 -21.50
CA PHE A 51 14.19 -0.68 -21.14
C PHE A 51 14.83 -0.23 -19.82
N HIS A 52 15.57 0.86 -19.88
CA HIS A 52 16.28 1.41 -18.73
C HIS A 52 15.35 2.13 -17.78
N ASN A 53 15.45 1.77 -16.50
CA ASN A 53 14.57 2.30 -15.47
C ASN A 53 14.84 3.78 -15.25
N GLN A 54 13.83 4.61 -15.52
CA GLN A 54 13.91 6.07 -15.35
C GLN A 54 14.05 6.50 -13.88
N TYR A 55 13.69 5.64 -12.93
CA TYR A 55 13.83 5.90 -11.50
C TYR A 55 15.27 5.64 -11.01
N HIS A 56 16.09 4.95 -11.82
CA HIS A 56 17.49 4.72 -11.51
C HIS A 56 18.27 6.06 -11.57
N PRO A 57 19.02 6.44 -10.51
CA PRO A 57 19.70 7.74 -10.43
C PRO A 57 20.62 8.03 -11.62
N GLU A 58 21.39 7.05 -12.08
CA GLU A 58 22.33 7.23 -13.19
C GLU A 58 21.63 7.50 -14.53
N ASN A 59 20.41 6.97 -14.71
CA ASN A 59 19.62 7.17 -15.92
C ASN A 59 18.99 8.56 -15.97
N THR A 60 18.76 9.20 -14.82
CA THR A 60 18.22 10.58 -14.75
C THR A 60 19.19 11.67 -15.21
N LEU A 61 20.50 11.36 -15.29
CA LEU A 61 21.53 12.29 -15.75
C LEU A 61 21.57 12.41 -17.28
N HIS A 62 21.09 11.40 -18.01
CA HIS A 62 21.06 11.36 -19.48
C HIS A 62 19.70 11.82 -20.03
N LYS A 63 19.32 13.08 -19.77
CA LYS A 63 18.06 13.68 -20.27
C LYS A 63 18.02 13.87 -21.79
N LYS A 64 17.90 12.78 -22.57
CA LYS A 64 17.62 12.85 -24.02
C LYS A 64 16.15 12.65 -24.37
N SER A 65 15.34 12.06 -23.50
CA SER A 65 13.90 11.89 -23.74
C SER A 65 13.06 12.54 -22.64
N VAL A 66 12.11 13.39 -23.04
CA VAL A 66 11.12 13.96 -22.13
C VAL A 66 10.08 12.88 -21.83
N GLY A 67 10.32 12.06 -20.80
CA GLY A 67 9.27 11.31 -20.09
C GLY A 67 9.06 9.82 -20.42
N GLY A 68 10.06 9.07 -20.87
CA GLY A 68 9.96 7.63 -21.16
C GLY A 68 11.11 6.78 -20.60
N TRP A 69 10.98 5.45 -20.68
CA TRP A 69 12.09 4.51 -20.44
C TRP A 69 12.98 4.49 -21.67
N ASP A 70 14.28 4.72 -21.52
CA ASP A 70 15.22 4.66 -22.63
C ASP A 70 15.41 3.21 -23.07
N LYS A 71 15.39 2.95 -24.39
CA LYS A 71 15.43 1.59 -24.94
C LYS A 71 16.71 1.29 -25.69
N VAL A 72 17.25 0.09 -25.48
CA VAL A 72 18.48 -0.39 -26.13
C VAL A 72 18.29 -1.83 -26.59
N THR A 73 18.44 -2.06 -27.90
CA THR A 73 18.37 -3.39 -28.49
C THR A 73 19.74 -4.07 -28.44
N ILE A 74 19.86 -5.11 -27.60
CA ILE A 74 21.13 -5.83 -27.38
C ILE A 74 21.34 -6.96 -28.38
N ALA A 75 20.28 -7.47 -29.01
CA ALA A 75 20.36 -8.50 -30.04
C ALA A 75 19.06 -8.59 -30.85
N SER A 76 19.14 -9.11 -32.08
CA SER A 76 17.97 -9.51 -32.87
C SER A 76 18.07 -11.01 -33.20
N LEU A 77 17.12 -11.80 -32.71
CA LEU A 77 17.19 -13.28 -32.70
C LEU A 77 15.98 -13.92 -33.38
N TRP A 78 16.17 -15.11 -33.95
CA TRP A 78 15.06 -15.89 -34.50
C TRP A 78 14.43 -16.71 -33.39
N PHE A 79 13.13 -16.53 -33.13
CA PHE A 79 12.38 -17.33 -32.16
C PHE A 79 13.08 -17.44 -30.80
N PRO A 80 13.44 -16.32 -30.14
CA PRO A 80 13.86 -16.34 -28.75
C PRO A 80 12.69 -16.75 -27.85
N VAL A 81 12.94 -17.51 -26.80
CA VAL A 81 11.89 -17.98 -25.89
C VAL A 81 12.16 -17.53 -24.47
N SER A 82 13.05 -18.22 -23.76
CA SER A 82 13.36 -17.92 -22.36
C SER A 82 14.72 -17.27 -22.19
N MET A 83 14.82 -16.43 -21.16
CA MET A 83 16.06 -15.82 -20.72
C MET A 83 16.28 -15.95 -19.20
N ALA A 84 17.52 -15.70 -18.80
CA ALA A 84 17.98 -15.45 -17.44
C ALA A 84 19.18 -14.50 -17.50
N PHE A 85 19.72 -14.12 -16.35
CA PHE A 85 20.90 -13.27 -16.27
C PHE A 85 21.80 -13.69 -15.11
N ALA A 86 23.09 -13.39 -15.23
CA ALA A 86 24.08 -13.52 -14.16
C ALA A 86 25.40 -12.87 -14.59
N ASP A 87 26.31 -12.61 -13.64
CA ASP A 87 27.68 -12.18 -13.93
C ASP A 87 28.53 -13.36 -14.45
N ILE A 88 28.50 -13.59 -15.77
CA ILE A 88 29.28 -14.65 -16.41
C ILE A 88 30.73 -14.20 -16.59
N SER A 89 30.91 -12.94 -16.98
CA SER A 89 32.21 -12.33 -17.25
C SER A 89 33.06 -12.06 -16.00
N GLY A 90 32.43 -11.95 -14.83
CA GLY A 90 33.09 -11.64 -13.55
C GLY A 90 33.40 -10.15 -13.38
N ASN A 91 32.69 -9.26 -14.08
CA ASN A 91 32.94 -7.82 -14.09
C ASN A 91 31.96 -7.02 -13.22
N GLY A 92 31.06 -7.69 -12.48
CA GLY A 92 30.03 -7.07 -11.65
C GLY A 92 28.81 -6.54 -12.41
N CYS A 93 28.72 -6.81 -13.72
CA CYS A 93 27.57 -6.49 -14.55
C CYS A 93 26.83 -7.78 -14.92
N ASN A 94 25.50 -7.75 -14.90
CA ASN A 94 24.75 -8.93 -15.30
C ASN A 94 24.78 -9.10 -16.82
N ASP A 95 25.18 -10.28 -17.26
CA ASP A 95 25.12 -10.75 -18.64
C ASP A 95 23.76 -11.39 -18.93
N VAL A 96 23.30 -11.32 -20.18
CA VAL A 96 22.01 -11.90 -20.58
C VAL A 96 22.22 -13.29 -21.17
N ILE A 97 21.55 -14.30 -20.63
CA ILE A 97 21.53 -15.68 -21.12
C ILE A 97 20.18 -15.93 -21.78
N ILE A 98 20.16 -16.39 -23.02
CA ILE A 98 18.91 -16.54 -23.78
C ILE A 98 18.90 -17.79 -24.66
N SER A 99 17.72 -18.39 -24.77
CA SER A 99 17.42 -19.46 -25.71
C SER A 99 16.79 -18.90 -26.98
N ASP A 100 17.27 -19.32 -28.14
CA ASP A 100 16.75 -18.94 -29.45
C ASP A 100 16.74 -20.09 -30.45
N ARG A 101 16.32 -19.80 -31.69
CA ARG A 101 16.16 -20.79 -32.77
C ARG A 101 15.21 -21.91 -32.38
N TYR A 102 14.17 -21.61 -31.60
CA TYR A 102 13.17 -22.59 -31.18
C TYR A 102 12.39 -23.16 -32.39
N GLY A 103 11.98 -22.26 -33.29
CA GLY A 103 11.00 -22.50 -34.33
C GLY A 103 9.72 -21.70 -34.05
N PRO A 104 8.76 -21.63 -34.99
CA PRO A 104 7.54 -20.84 -34.79
C PRO A 104 6.57 -21.40 -33.75
N SER A 105 6.52 -22.73 -33.58
CA SER A 105 5.55 -23.39 -32.69
C SER A 105 6.01 -24.80 -32.30
N MET A 106 5.28 -25.43 -31.37
CA MET A 106 5.50 -26.85 -31.02
C MET A 106 5.27 -27.82 -32.19
N ASP A 107 4.49 -27.41 -33.19
CA ASP A 107 4.26 -28.24 -34.39
C ASP A 107 5.32 -27.98 -35.48
N GLU A 108 6.22 -27.01 -35.29
CA GLU A 108 7.30 -26.67 -36.22
C GLU A 108 8.61 -26.30 -35.48
N LEU A 109 9.15 -27.24 -34.70
CA LEU A 109 10.46 -27.06 -34.08
C LEU A 109 11.57 -27.07 -35.13
N TRP A 110 12.62 -26.27 -34.89
CA TRP A 110 13.85 -26.36 -35.67
C TRP A 110 14.73 -27.50 -35.13
N PRO A 111 15.04 -28.55 -35.93
CA PRO A 111 15.80 -29.72 -35.44
C PRO A 111 17.23 -29.41 -35.03
N GLU A 112 17.86 -28.40 -35.64
CA GLU A 112 19.18 -27.88 -35.27
C GLU A 112 19.07 -26.61 -34.40
N GLY A 113 17.91 -26.45 -33.77
CA GLY A 113 17.50 -25.28 -33.01
C GLY A 113 17.69 -25.43 -31.50
N GLY A 114 16.97 -24.60 -30.76
CA GLY A 114 17.00 -24.56 -29.30
C GLY A 114 18.40 -24.27 -28.75
N ARG A 115 19.05 -23.28 -29.35
CA ARG A 115 20.38 -22.83 -28.99
C ARG A 115 20.32 -21.98 -27.72
N ILE A 116 21.33 -22.09 -26.87
CA ILE A 116 21.55 -21.26 -25.69
C ILE A 116 22.84 -20.47 -25.89
N GLN A 117 22.78 -19.17 -25.66
CA GLN A 117 23.91 -18.27 -25.78
C GLN A 117 23.84 -17.19 -24.69
N TRP A 118 24.96 -16.56 -24.39
CA TRP A 118 25.01 -15.40 -23.50
C TRP A 118 25.54 -14.16 -24.22
N PHE A 119 25.12 -12.99 -23.77
CA PHE A 119 25.43 -11.67 -24.30
C PHE A 119 26.15 -10.86 -23.23
N GLU A 120 27.35 -10.41 -23.57
CA GLU A 120 28.25 -9.74 -22.64
C GLU A 120 27.84 -8.30 -22.37
N ASN A 121 27.67 -7.99 -21.08
CA ASN A 121 27.53 -6.64 -20.58
C ASN A 121 28.90 -6.06 -20.25
N ILE A 122 29.33 -5.04 -20.99
CA ILE A 122 30.62 -4.36 -20.77
C ILE A 122 30.51 -3.16 -19.81
N GLY A 123 29.35 -2.94 -19.18
CA GLY A 123 29.10 -1.84 -18.26
C GLY A 123 28.69 -0.51 -18.93
N ASP A 124 28.40 -0.51 -20.24
CA ASP A 124 27.89 0.68 -20.95
C ASP A 124 26.39 0.50 -21.25
N PRO A 125 25.49 1.24 -20.56
CA PRO A 125 24.04 1.09 -20.73
C PRO A 125 23.56 1.53 -22.11
N SER A 126 24.34 2.30 -22.86
CA SER A 126 23.99 2.73 -24.22
C SER A 126 24.43 1.76 -25.32
N LYS A 127 25.18 0.71 -24.94
CA LYS A 127 25.77 -0.23 -25.89
C LYS A 127 24.69 -1.10 -26.53
N GLU A 128 24.52 -0.95 -27.84
CA GLU A 128 23.73 -1.86 -28.66
C GLU A 128 24.56 -3.07 -29.13
N GLN A 129 23.85 -4.13 -29.57
CA GLN A 129 24.43 -5.31 -30.21
C GLN A 129 25.56 -5.94 -29.39
N TRP A 130 25.20 -6.48 -28.23
CA TRP A 130 26.13 -7.08 -27.29
C TRP A 130 26.86 -8.29 -27.89
N GLN A 131 28.08 -8.54 -27.41
CA GLN A 131 28.89 -9.63 -27.91
C GLN A 131 28.28 -10.96 -27.47
N ARG A 132 27.85 -11.77 -28.44
CA ARG A 132 27.28 -13.10 -28.20
C ARG A 132 28.35 -14.18 -28.04
N ARG A 133 28.10 -15.17 -27.18
CA ARG A 133 28.90 -16.39 -27.01
C ARG A 133 28.02 -17.63 -26.81
N TYR A 134 28.39 -18.73 -27.43
CA TYR A 134 27.61 -19.98 -27.41
C TYR A 134 27.79 -20.75 -26.10
N ILE A 135 26.70 -21.31 -25.57
CA ILE A 135 26.71 -22.21 -24.39
C ILE A 135 26.46 -23.65 -24.83
N GLY A 136 25.33 -23.88 -25.50
CA GLY A 136 24.86 -25.22 -25.83
C GLY A 136 23.63 -25.21 -26.73
N GLN A 137 23.08 -26.38 -27.01
CA GLN A 137 21.85 -26.54 -27.79
C GLN A 137 21.10 -27.81 -27.42
N SER A 138 19.77 -27.74 -27.48
CA SER A 138 18.87 -28.89 -27.47
C SER A 138 17.58 -28.51 -28.19
N PRO A 139 17.10 -29.29 -29.18
CA PRO A 139 15.88 -28.97 -29.91
C PRO A 139 14.70 -28.74 -28.96
N GLY A 140 13.89 -27.72 -29.27
CA GLY A 140 12.73 -27.33 -28.47
C GLY A 140 13.04 -26.67 -27.12
N MET A 141 14.28 -26.21 -26.89
CA MET A 141 14.66 -25.43 -25.70
C MET A 141 13.65 -24.30 -25.43
N HIS A 142 13.08 -24.27 -24.22
CA HIS A 142 11.90 -23.47 -23.92
C HIS A 142 11.95 -22.72 -22.58
N ARG A 143 12.61 -23.28 -21.56
CA ARG A 143 12.83 -22.61 -20.26
C ARG A 143 14.26 -22.77 -19.79
N LEU A 144 14.80 -21.73 -19.16
CA LEU A 144 16.09 -21.78 -18.48
C LEU A 144 16.13 -20.87 -17.26
N ARG A 145 16.94 -21.25 -16.26
CA ARG A 145 17.23 -20.47 -15.04
C ARG A 145 18.68 -20.66 -14.62
N VAL A 146 19.17 -19.72 -13.84
CA VAL A 146 20.53 -19.72 -13.29
C VAL A 146 20.47 -20.05 -11.79
N GLY A 147 21.47 -20.78 -11.30
CA GLY A 147 21.65 -21.07 -9.89
C GLY A 147 22.92 -21.88 -9.62
N HIS A 148 23.01 -22.40 -8.41
CA HIS A 148 24.10 -23.24 -7.91
C HIS A 148 23.57 -24.63 -7.55
N PHE A 149 23.50 -25.53 -8.53
CA PHE A 149 22.74 -26.78 -8.40
C PHE A 149 23.54 -27.98 -7.89
N THR A 150 24.81 -28.08 -8.27
CA THR A 150 25.70 -29.18 -7.85
C THR A 150 26.97 -28.69 -7.17
N ARG A 151 27.23 -27.39 -7.22
CA ARG A 151 28.36 -26.69 -6.57
C ARG A 151 28.05 -25.20 -6.45
N THR A 152 28.66 -24.53 -5.47
CA THR A 152 28.37 -23.14 -5.10
C THR A 152 29.41 -22.13 -5.60
N ASP A 153 30.57 -22.59 -6.06
CA ASP A 153 31.70 -21.75 -6.48
C ASP A 153 31.62 -21.31 -7.95
N VAL A 154 30.67 -21.85 -8.72
CA VAL A 154 30.49 -21.51 -10.12
C VAL A 154 29.01 -21.50 -10.49
N ILE A 155 28.65 -20.58 -11.36
CA ILE A 155 27.31 -20.44 -11.91
C ILE A 155 26.95 -21.64 -12.80
N GLN A 156 25.73 -22.12 -12.68
CA GLN A 156 25.16 -23.17 -13.51
C GLN A 156 23.82 -22.74 -14.10
N ILE A 157 23.47 -23.32 -15.24
CA ILE A 157 22.20 -23.07 -15.96
C ILE A 157 21.42 -24.37 -16.04
N VAL A 158 20.21 -24.40 -15.50
CA VAL A 158 19.23 -25.43 -15.81
C VAL A 158 18.50 -25.03 -17.09
N ALA A 159 18.43 -25.93 -18.06
CA ALA A 159 17.87 -25.69 -19.38
C ALA A 159 16.95 -26.86 -19.78
N LEU A 160 15.73 -26.53 -20.20
CA LEU A 160 14.62 -27.45 -20.35
C LEU A 160 13.91 -27.22 -21.70
N PRO A 161 13.97 -28.19 -22.62
CA PRO A 161 13.06 -28.22 -23.76
C PRO A 161 11.61 -28.45 -23.32
N VAL A 162 10.65 -27.91 -24.06
CA VAL A 162 9.23 -28.27 -23.85
C VAL A 162 8.89 -29.60 -24.53
N ILE A 163 9.42 -29.82 -25.73
CA ILE A 163 9.34 -31.07 -26.50
C ILE A 163 10.63 -31.24 -27.31
N THR A 164 10.92 -32.44 -27.82
CA THR A 164 12.17 -32.73 -28.55
C THR A 164 12.03 -32.77 -30.07
N ARG A 165 10.80 -32.85 -30.58
CA ARG A 165 10.50 -32.93 -32.02
C ARG A 165 9.11 -32.34 -32.30
N SER A 166 8.94 -31.73 -33.47
CA SER A 166 7.65 -31.19 -33.92
C SER A 166 6.48 -32.14 -33.69
N SER A 167 5.44 -31.63 -33.03
CA SER A 167 4.20 -32.33 -32.67
C SER A 167 4.36 -33.57 -31.76
N ASP A 168 5.54 -33.82 -31.21
CA ASP A 168 5.81 -34.96 -30.33
C ASP A 168 5.66 -34.56 -28.85
N LEU A 169 4.47 -34.80 -28.28
CA LEU A 169 4.16 -34.47 -26.88
C LEU A 169 4.49 -35.59 -25.90
N ASP A 170 4.78 -36.80 -26.39
CA ASP A 170 4.86 -38.02 -25.58
C ASP A 170 6.31 -38.41 -25.26
N THR A 171 7.26 -37.97 -26.07
CA THR A 171 8.69 -38.19 -25.82
C THR A 171 9.16 -37.31 -24.66
N PRO A 172 9.75 -37.89 -23.59
CA PRO A 172 10.32 -37.09 -22.51
C PRO A 172 11.44 -36.16 -22.98
N VAL A 173 11.61 -35.05 -22.25
CA VAL A 173 12.64 -34.05 -22.49
C VAL A 173 13.82 -34.21 -21.53
N PRO A 174 15.04 -33.82 -21.94
CA PRO A 174 16.18 -33.77 -21.04
C PRO A 174 16.09 -32.57 -20.09
N VAL A 175 16.35 -32.81 -18.80
CA VAL A 175 16.78 -31.77 -17.86
C VAL A 175 18.28 -31.62 -18.02
N ILE A 176 18.75 -30.45 -18.47
CA ILE A 176 20.17 -30.22 -18.76
C ILE A 176 20.74 -29.20 -17.78
N ILE A 177 21.88 -29.50 -17.18
CA ILE A 177 22.66 -28.58 -16.34
C ILE A 177 23.93 -28.22 -17.10
N TYR A 178 24.11 -26.94 -17.45
CA TYR A 178 25.35 -26.42 -18.01
C TYR A 178 26.16 -25.73 -16.92
N THR A 179 27.48 -25.91 -16.91
CA THR A 179 28.39 -25.29 -15.93
C THR A 179 29.29 -24.26 -16.62
N LYS A 180 29.38 -23.06 -16.04
CA LYS A 180 30.25 -22.00 -16.55
C LYS A 180 31.72 -22.47 -16.52
N PRO A 181 32.47 -22.34 -17.62
CA PRO A 181 33.91 -22.64 -17.63
C PRO A 181 34.69 -21.56 -16.86
N ASP A 182 35.92 -21.88 -16.45
CA ASP A 182 36.79 -20.94 -15.72
C ASP A 182 37.06 -19.66 -16.52
N ASP A 183 37.30 -19.80 -17.83
CA ASP A 183 37.46 -18.67 -18.77
C ASP A 183 36.36 -18.70 -19.85
N PRO A 184 35.17 -18.12 -19.56
CA PRO A 184 34.07 -18.03 -20.51
C PRO A 184 34.34 -17.03 -21.66
N MET A 185 35.46 -16.30 -21.60
CA MET A 185 35.85 -15.26 -22.55
C MET A 185 36.86 -15.73 -23.59
N SER A 186 37.47 -16.91 -23.41
CA SER A 186 38.46 -17.47 -24.32
C SER A 186 37.99 -17.57 -25.79
N VAL A 187 38.96 -17.52 -26.73
CA VAL A 187 38.71 -17.57 -28.18
C VAL A 187 39.56 -18.71 -28.79
N PRO A 188 38.95 -19.77 -29.38
CA PRO A 188 37.51 -19.96 -29.56
C PRO A 188 36.79 -20.24 -28.23
N ALA A 189 35.53 -19.80 -28.15
CA ALA A 189 34.73 -19.97 -26.94
C ALA A 189 34.58 -21.46 -26.58
N PRO A 190 34.78 -21.84 -25.31
CA PRO A 190 34.68 -23.21 -24.86
C PRO A 190 33.21 -23.64 -24.83
N VAL A 191 32.93 -24.87 -25.23
CA VAL A 191 31.61 -25.48 -25.03
C VAL A 191 31.45 -25.71 -23.54
N TRP A 192 30.35 -25.24 -22.96
CA TRP A 192 30.09 -25.42 -21.53
C TRP A 192 29.90 -26.91 -21.24
N GLU A 193 30.51 -27.37 -20.14
CA GLU A 193 30.27 -28.74 -19.67
C GLU A 193 28.78 -28.91 -19.36
N LYS A 194 28.20 -30.05 -19.75
CA LYS A 194 26.80 -30.34 -19.47
C LYS A 194 26.59 -31.73 -18.88
N VAL A 195 25.65 -31.81 -17.95
CA VAL A 195 25.13 -33.06 -17.38
C VAL A 195 23.63 -33.14 -17.63
N ILE A 196 23.11 -34.35 -17.87
CA ILE A 196 21.68 -34.60 -18.06
C ILE A 196 21.21 -35.49 -16.91
N PRO A 197 20.83 -34.93 -15.75
CA PRO A 197 20.37 -35.72 -14.61
C PRO A 197 19.13 -36.57 -14.90
N PHE A 198 18.23 -36.07 -15.76
CA PHE A 198 16.98 -36.74 -16.10
C PHE A 198 16.73 -36.63 -17.60
N ASN A 199 16.53 -37.77 -18.28
CA ASN A 199 16.31 -37.81 -19.73
C ASN A 199 15.05 -38.58 -20.16
N SER A 200 14.30 -39.11 -19.20
CA SER A 200 13.17 -40.03 -19.48
C SER A 200 11.95 -39.79 -18.59
N ASN A 201 11.96 -38.71 -17.82
CA ASN A 201 11.07 -38.52 -16.67
C ASN A 201 9.97 -37.50 -16.91
N PHE A 202 10.25 -36.44 -17.68
CA PHE A 202 9.37 -35.28 -17.77
C PHE A 202 8.96 -35.00 -19.21
N ARG A 203 7.72 -34.58 -19.42
CA ARG A 203 7.13 -34.24 -20.73
C ARG A 203 6.48 -32.87 -20.66
N VAL A 204 6.55 -32.13 -21.77
CA VAL A 204 5.84 -30.84 -21.91
C VAL A 204 6.18 -29.90 -20.74
N VAL A 205 7.47 -29.72 -20.46
CA VAL A 205 7.94 -28.85 -19.37
C VAL A 205 7.73 -27.39 -19.77
N HIS A 206 6.90 -26.67 -19.03
CA HIS A 206 6.46 -25.32 -19.41
C HIS A 206 6.93 -24.22 -18.45
N GLU A 207 7.27 -24.53 -17.21
CA GLU A 207 7.85 -23.56 -16.28
C GLU A 207 8.89 -24.20 -15.35
N VAL A 208 9.87 -23.41 -14.95
CA VAL A 208 10.92 -23.80 -14.01
C VAL A 208 11.20 -22.65 -13.05
N VAL A 209 11.23 -22.98 -11.76
CA VAL A 209 11.57 -22.04 -10.67
C VAL A 209 12.76 -22.60 -9.92
N VAL A 210 13.71 -21.73 -9.59
CA VAL A 210 14.84 -22.05 -8.71
C VAL A 210 14.39 -21.79 -7.28
N ILE A 211 14.61 -22.76 -6.40
CA ILE A 211 14.37 -22.64 -4.97
C ILE A 211 15.73 -22.40 -4.32
N PRO A 212 16.04 -21.15 -3.91
CA PRO A 212 17.32 -20.84 -3.31
C PRO A 212 17.53 -21.63 -2.01
N SER A 213 18.77 -22.03 -1.74
CA SER A 213 19.10 -22.57 -0.41
C SER A 213 19.01 -21.49 0.67
N CYS A 214 18.43 -21.82 1.84
CA CYS A 214 18.37 -20.91 2.97
C CYS A 214 19.72 -20.67 3.66
N ASN A 215 20.73 -21.53 3.45
CA ASN A 215 22.01 -21.52 4.18
C ASN A 215 23.25 -21.43 3.27
N GLY A 216 23.08 -21.06 2.00
CA GLY A 216 24.18 -21.04 1.03
C GLY A 216 24.62 -22.44 0.56
N ASP A 217 23.77 -23.44 0.76
CA ASP A 217 23.90 -24.76 0.14
C ASP A 217 23.44 -24.71 -1.33
N LEU A 218 23.27 -25.88 -1.95
CA LEU A 218 22.82 -26.01 -3.32
C LEU A 218 21.35 -25.62 -3.50
N ASP A 219 21.08 -24.90 -4.59
CA ASP A 219 19.74 -24.58 -5.03
C ASP A 219 19.00 -25.83 -5.53
N ALA A 220 17.69 -25.82 -5.36
CA ALA A 220 16.80 -26.84 -5.90
C ALA A 220 15.96 -26.29 -7.07
N ILE A 221 15.28 -27.19 -7.78
CA ILE A 221 14.52 -26.87 -8.98
C ILE A 221 13.08 -27.36 -8.78
N MET A 222 12.11 -26.48 -9.00
CA MET A 222 10.70 -26.84 -9.13
C MET A 222 10.29 -26.74 -10.59
N LEU A 223 9.58 -27.74 -11.10
CA LEU A 223 9.13 -27.77 -12.48
C LEU A 223 7.66 -28.14 -12.65
N ALA A 224 7.02 -27.43 -13.58
CA ALA A 224 5.66 -27.69 -14.04
C ALA A 224 5.70 -28.40 -15.40
N SER A 225 5.06 -29.57 -15.47
CA SER A 225 5.11 -30.49 -16.60
C SER A 225 3.81 -31.30 -16.71
N ARG A 226 3.74 -32.18 -17.71
CA ARG A 226 2.62 -33.13 -17.88
C ARG A 226 2.54 -34.15 -16.73
N GLU A 227 3.64 -34.39 -16.02
CA GLU A 227 3.69 -35.17 -14.78
C GLU A 227 3.18 -34.40 -13.55
N GLY A 228 2.84 -33.12 -13.72
CA GLY A 228 2.44 -32.20 -12.66
C GLY A 228 3.60 -31.36 -12.15
N ILE A 229 3.70 -31.23 -10.83
CA ILE A 229 4.71 -30.44 -10.12
C ILE A 229 5.76 -31.38 -9.55
N SER A 230 7.02 -31.20 -9.94
CA SER A 230 8.13 -32.00 -9.42
C SER A 230 9.23 -31.14 -8.80
N PHE A 231 9.75 -31.59 -7.67
CA PHE A 231 10.86 -30.99 -6.93
C PHE A 231 12.13 -31.80 -7.15
N LEU A 232 13.18 -31.15 -7.64
CA LEU A 232 14.45 -31.77 -8.04
C LEU A 232 15.58 -31.12 -7.25
N TRP A 233 16.50 -31.94 -6.74
CA TRP A 233 17.65 -31.43 -6.00
C TRP A 233 18.86 -32.36 -6.17
N TYR A 234 20.04 -31.80 -5.97
CA TYR A 234 21.27 -32.59 -5.86
C TYR A 234 21.51 -32.94 -4.39
N ASP A 235 21.50 -34.23 -4.08
CA ASP A 235 21.86 -34.73 -2.76
C ASP A 235 23.39 -34.75 -2.65
N ASP A 236 23.96 -33.76 -1.99
CA ASP A 236 25.41 -33.63 -1.87
C ASP A 236 26.04 -34.80 -1.08
N SER A 237 25.31 -35.36 -0.10
CA SER A 237 25.80 -36.50 0.69
C SER A 237 25.92 -37.77 -0.15
N ALA A 238 24.94 -37.99 -1.04
CA ALA A 238 24.90 -39.14 -1.92
C ALA A 238 25.53 -38.89 -3.30
N LYS A 239 25.99 -37.65 -3.55
CA LYS A 239 26.53 -37.15 -4.83
C LYS A 239 25.67 -37.55 -6.03
N LYS A 240 24.34 -37.37 -5.89
CA LYS A 240 23.38 -37.79 -6.92
C LYS A 240 22.16 -36.87 -6.97
N TRP A 241 21.61 -36.75 -8.17
CA TRP A 241 20.32 -36.09 -8.37
C TRP A 241 19.17 -36.95 -7.86
N LYS A 242 18.18 -36.29 -7.27
CA LYS A 242 16.91 -36.86 -6.81
C LYS A 242 15.76 -35.98 -7.29
N PHE A 243 14.57 -36.58 -7.35
CA PHE A 243 13.34 -35.85 -7.59
C PHE A 243 12.15 -36.49 -6.87
N GLU A 244 11.11 -35.70 -6.63
CA GLU A 244 9.82 -36.13 -6.10
C GLU A 244 8.70 -35.36 -6.81
N THR A 245 7.65 -36.07 -7.26
CA THR A 245 6.45 -35.42 -7.79
C THR A 245 5.53 -35.07 -6.63
N LEU A 246 5.39 -33.77 -6.35
CA LEU A 246 4.61 -33.26 -5.22
C LEU A 246 3.11 -33.29 -5.51
N GLY A 247 2.73 -33.19 -6.78
CA GLY A 247 1.34 -33.25 -7.21
C GLY A 247 1.24 -33.51 -8.70
N THR A 248 0.21 -34.25 -9.13
CA THR A 248 0.08 -34.70 -10.53
C THR A 248 -0.61 -33.68 -11.45
N GLY A 249 -0.97 -32.50 -10.94
CA GLY A 249 -1.73 -31.49 -11.68
C GLY A 249 -3.13 -31.95 -12.13
N MET A 250 -3.60 -31.34 -13.22
CA MET A 250 -4.86 -31.69 -13.88
C MET A 250 -4.80 -33.12 -14.41
N PRO A 251 -5.83 -33.95 -14.21
CA PRO A 251 -5.85 -35.31 -14.73
C PRO A 251 -5.94 -35.33 -16.26
N GLU A 252 -5.45 -36.40 -16.87
CA GLU A 252 -5.61 -36.64 -18.30
C GLU A 252 -7.11 -36.75 -18.66
N ILE A 253 -7.54 -35.96 -19.63
CA ILE A 253 -8.88 -36.02 -20.20
C ILE A 253 -8.77 -36.59 -21.62
N PRO A 254 -9.51 -37.67 -21.97
CA PRO A 254 -9.48 -38.23 -23.31
C PRO A 254 -9.72 -37.19 -24.40
N GLY A 255 -8.78 -37.08 -25.35
CA GLY A 255 -8.85 -36.11 -26.45
C GLY A 255 -8.21 -34.74 -26.16
N SER A 256 -7.79 -34.46 -24.93
CA SER A 256 -6.95 -33.29 -24.61
C SER A 256 -5.47 -33.58 -24.89
N ARG A 257 -4.76 -32.61 -25.47
CA ARG A 257 -3.30 -32.67 -25.67
C ARG A 257 -2.51 -32.40 -24.38
N PHE A 258 -3.13 -31.74 -23.39
CA PHE A 258 -2.44 -31.21 -22.22
C PHE A 258 -3.16 -31.60 -20.93
N TRP A 259 -2.37 -31.99 -19.93
CA TRP A 259 -2.74 -32.24 -18.54
C TRP A 259 -1.51 -31.97 -17.66
N GLY A 260 -1.59 -32.23 -16.36
CA GLY A 260 -0.55 -31.87 -15.40
C GLY A 260 -0.58 -30.39 -15.08
N SER A 261 0.58 -29.74 -15.07
CA SER A 261 0.75 -28.34 -14.67
C SER A 261 1.49 -27.55 -15.76
N GLY A 262 1.02 -26.33 -16.04
CA GLY A 262 1.64 -25.41 -16.99
C GLY A 262 2.59 -24.39 -16.35
N SER A 263 2.32 -23.97 -15.12
CA SER A 263 3.18 -23.06 -14.37
C SER A 263 3.21 -23.42 -12.90
N VAL A 264 4.27 -23.03 -12.20
CA VAL A 264 4.41 -23.23 -10.75
C VAL A 264 5.06 -22.00 -10.11
N GLY A 265 4.64 -21.67 -8.90
CA GLY A 265 5.25 -20.70 -8.00
C GLY A 265 5.22 -21.23 -6.58
N VAL A 266 6.19 -20.83 -5.74
CA VAL A 266 6.27 -21.25 -4.34
C VAL A 266 6.02 -20.05 -3.46
N GLY A 267 4.97 -20.11 -2.64
CA GLY A 267 4.57 -19.03 -1.75
C GLY A 267 5.16 -19.21 -0.35
N LYS A 268 5.87 -18.18 0.10
CA LYS A 268 6.34 -18.03 1.47
C LYS A 268 5.18 -17.65 2.41
N VAL A 269 5.18 -18.18 3.62
CA VAL A 269 4.24 -17.81 4.69
C VAL A 269 5.07 -17.59 5.96
N HIS A 270 5.33 -16.33 6.30
CA HIS A 270 6.23 -15.93 7.37
C HIS A 270 7.60 -16.60 7.22
N ASP A 271 8.06 -17.41 8.18
CA ASP A 271 9.38 -18.06 8.12
C ASP A 271 9.41 -19.35 7.27
N ASP A 272 8.26 -19.74 6.71
CA ASP A 272 8.12 -20.91 5.86
C ASP A 272 8.16 -20.53 4.38
N HIS A 273 9.34 -20.64 3.76
CA HIS A 273 9.58 -20.44 2.32
C HIS A 273 8.89 -21.48 1.43
N ALA A 274 8.24 -22.49 2.03
CA ALA A 274 7.45 -23.52 1.36
C ALA A 274 6.06 -23.63 2.01
N GLY A 275 5.42 -22.49 2.28
CA GLY A 275 4.10 -22.46 2.93
C GLY A 275 3.02 -23.05 2.02
N TYR A 276 3.05 -22.72 0.73
CA TYR A 276 2.19 -23.33 -0.29
C TYR A 276 2.83 -23.31 -1.68
N ILE A 277 2.26 -24.07 -2.61
CA ILE A 277 2.68 -24.07 -4.02
C ILE A 277 1.49 -23.65 -4.88
N ALA A 278 1.61 -22.55 -5.62
CA ALA A 278 0.64 -22.10 -6.61
C ALA A 278 0.93 -22.74 -7.97
N SER A 279 -0.13 -23.03 -8.74
CA SER A 279 0.01 -23.57 -10.08
C SER A 279 -1.12 -23.11 -11.01
N SER A 280 -0.82 -23.10 -12.30
CA SER A 280 -1.83 -23.06 -13.36
C SER A 280 -1.83 -24.38 -14.11
N GLU A 281 -3.01 -24.90 -14.44
CA GLU A 281 -3.15 -26.23 -15.03
C GLU A 281 -4.07 -26.23 -16.26
N ALA A 282 -3.76 -26.96 -17.33
CA ALA A 282 -2.45 -27.54 -17.70
C ALA A 282 -1.54 -26.50 -18.41
N MET A 283 -0.66 -26.92 -19.33
CA MET A 283 0.05 -25.99 -20.23
C MET A 283 -0.96 -25.08 -20.95
N HIS A 284 -0.79 -23.77 -20.77
CA HIS A 284 -1.71 -22.74 -21.27
C HIS A 284 -3.18 -23.04 -20.87
N GLY A 285 -3.41 -23.48 -19.63
CA GLY A 285 -4.71 -23.96 -19.17
C GLY A 285 -5.65 -22.86 -18.64
N ASN A 286 -6.71 -23.31 -17.98
CA ASN A 286 -7.77 -22.45 -17.41
C ASN A 286 -7.94 -22.61 -15.91
N TYR A 287 -7.21 -23.54 -15.27
CA TYR A 287 -7.35 -23.81 -13.86
C TYR A 287 -6.27 -23.07 -13.07
N VAL A 288 -6.68 -22.45 -11.97
CA VAL A 288 -5.78 -21.96 -10.93
C VAL A 288 -5.89 -22.92 -9.75
N THR A 289 -4.76 -23.46 -9.32
CA THR A 289 -4.69 -24.43 -8.23
C THR A 289 -3.63 -24.05 -7.22
N VAL A 290 -3.81 -24.54 -5.99
CA VAL A 290 -2.82 -24.46 -4.93
C VAL A 290 -2.63 -25.82 -4.30
N TYR A 291 -1.42 -26.07 -3.83
CA TYR A 291 -1.06 -27.24 -3.06
C TYR A 291 -0.68 -26.80 -1.66
N VAL A 292 -1.34 -27.40 -0.68
CA VAL A 292 -1.14 -27.13 0.75
C VAL A 292 -0.61 -28.40 1.39
N LYS A 293 0.44 -28.26 2.20
CA LYS A 293 1.02 -29.38 2.94
C LYS A 293 0.24 -29.68 4.22
N ASP A 294 0.34 -30.91 4.72
CA ASP A 294 -0.26 -31.32 5.98
C ASP A 294 0.26 -30.47 7.17
N GLU A 295 -0.55 -30.28 8.21
CA GLU A 295 -0.27 -29.35 9.32
C GLU A 295 0.96 -29.73 10.18
N ASP A 296 1.36 -31.00 10.15
CA ASP A 296 2.51 -31.54 10.87
C ASP A 296 3.82 -31.45 10.07
N ALA A 297 3.76 -30.96 8.83
CA ALA A 297 4.96 -30.75 8.00
C ALA A 297 5.84 -29.64 8.58
N LEU A 298 7.16 -29.84 8.53
CA LEU A 298 8.11 -28.84 9.00
C LEU A 298 8.13 -27.62 8.04
N PRO A 299 8.45 -26.41 8.55
CA PRO A 299 8.75 -25.27 7.70
C PRO A 299 9.86 -25.58 6.70
N ASN A 300 9.76 -25.02 5.49
CA ASN A 300 10.73 -25.18 4.39
C ASN A 300 10.87 -26.60 3.83
N GLN A 301 10.04 -27.55 4.27
CA GLN A 301 10.09 -28.92 3.79
C GLN A 301 9.27 -29.12 2.52
N PHE A 302 9.93 -29.48 1.42
CA PHE A 302 9.29 -29.81 0.14
C PHE A 302 9.03 -31.31 -0.04
N ALA A 303 10.08 -32.12 0.15
CA ALA A 303 10.10 -33.56 -0.11
C ALA A 303 9.70 -34.38 1.13
N GLY A 304 9.10 -35.56 0.90
CA GLY A 304 8.62 -36.44 1.95
C GLY A 304 7.41 -35.89 2.71
N VAL A 305 6.70 -34.93 2.12
CA VAL A 305 5.51 -34.28 2.66
C VAL A 305 4.34 -34.53 1.72
N ARG A 306 3.15 -34.74 2.29
CA ARG A 306 1.94 -34.84 1.49
C ARG A 306 1.45 -33.43 1.16
N TRP A 307 1.28 -33.19 -0.13
CA TRP A 307 0.69 -31.97 -0.67
C TRP A 307 -0.72 -32.26 -1.19
N THR A 308 -1.70 -31.48 -0.75
CA THR A 308 -3.10 -31.61 -1.16
C THR A 308 -3.47 -30.54 -2.17
N ARG A 309 -3.97 -30.96 -3.34
CA ARG A 309 -4.40 -30.07 -4.43
C ARG A 309 -5.80 -29.48 -4.15
N HIS A 310 -5.90 -28.16 -4.24
CA HIS A 310 -7.16 -27.41 -4.21
C HIS A 310 -7.33 -26.63 -5.52
N ILE A 311 -8.50 -26.75 -6.15
CA ILE A 311 -8.88 -25.89 -7.29
C ILE A 311 -9.47 -24.60 -6.72
N LEU A 312 -8.93 -23.46 -7.13
CA LEU A 312 -9.43 -22.15 -6.72
C LEU A 312 -10.41 -21.59 -7.76
N ASP A 313 -10.03 -21.63 -9.04
CA ASP A 313 -10.85 -21.13 -10.14
C ASP A 313 -10.69 -21.97 -11.40
N GLU A 314 -11.72 -21.90 -12.26
CA GLU A 314 -11.74 -22.44 -13.61
C GLU A 314 -12.26 -21.36 -14.58
N PHE A 315 -11.43 -20.99 -15.55
CA PHE A 315 -11.72 -19.96 -16.55
C PHE A 315 -12.16 -20.52 -17.92
N THR A 316 -12.65 -21.76 -17.95
CA THR A 316 -13.11 -22.42 -19.18
C THR A 316 -14.30 -21.67 -19.78
N SER A 317 -14.23 -21.32 -21.07
CA SER A 317 -15.40 -20.76 -21.76
C SER A 317 -16.34 -21.85 -22.27
N PRO A 318 -17.65 -21.74 -22.02
CA PRO A 318 -18.64 -22.66 -22.57
C PRO A 318 -18.65 -22.71 -24.11
N SER A 319 -18.18 -21.65 -24.78
CA SER A 319 -18.27 -21.47 -26.23
C SER A 319 -17.11 -22.06 -27.03
N THR A 320 -15.95 -22.26 -26.42
CA THR A 320 -14.71 -22.63 -27.14
C THR A 320 -14.26 -24.08 -26.91
N GLY A 321 -14.92 -24.84 -26.02
CA GLY A 321 -14.55 -26.23 -25.72
C GLY A 321 -13.07 -26.36 -25.30
N HIS A 322 -12.36 -27.34 -25.86
CA HIS A 322 -10.93 -27.64 -25.58
C HIS A 322 -9.93 -26.74 -26.32
N ALA A 323 -10.31 -25.52 -26.71
CA ALA A 323 -9.36 -24.51 -27.18
C ALA A 323 -8.27 -24.28 -26.10
N PRO A 324 -7.05 -23.87 -26.49
CA PRO A 324 -6.04 -23.49 -25.52
C PRO A 324 -6.62 -22.49 -24.51
N GLY A 325 -6.30 -22.68 -23.24
CA GLY A 325 -6.74 -21.83 -22.16
C GLY A 325 -6.01 -20.48 -22.15
N VAL A 326 -6.18 -19.76 -21.04
CA VAL A 326 -5.89 -18.32 -20.98
C VAL A 326 -4.78 -17.96 -20.00
N ILE A 327 -4.21 -18.93 -19.29
CA ILE A 327 -3.22 -18.71 -18.23
C ILE A 327 -1.83 -19.13 -18.72
N HIS A 328 -0.84 -18.24 -18.67
CA HIS A 328 0.53 -18.58 -19.09
C HIS A 328 1.51 -18.78 -17.92
N GLN A 329 1.37 -18.01 -16.84
CA GLN A 329 2.32 -18.02 -15.73
C GLN A 329 1.62 -17.77 -14.39
N VAL A 330 2.17 -18.36 -13.33
CA VAL A 330 1.96 -17.94 -11.93
C VAL A 330 3.30 -17.56 -11.30
N VAL A 331 3.32 -16.52 -10.46
CA VAL A 331 4.48 -16.09 -9.67
C VAL A 331 4.04 -15.73 -8.25
N CYS A 332 4.86 -16.04 -7.24
CA CYS A 332 4.56 -15.71 -5.85
C CYS A 332 5.40 -14.52 -5.37
N ALA A 333 4.79 -13.67 -4.56
CA ALA A 333 5.44 -12.53 -3.92
C ALA A 333 4.57 -11.93 -2.82
N ASP A 334 5.21 -11.37 -1.80
CA ASP A 334 4.60 -10.55 -0.76
C ASP A 334 4.21 -9.18 -1.34
N ILE A 335 3.00 -9.12 -1.92
CA ILE A 335 2.49 -7.94 -2.61
C ILE A 335 2.09 -6.88 -1.61
N ASP A 336 1.52 -7.23 -0.44
CA ASP A 336 1.08 -6.24 0.54
C ASP A 336 1.97 -6.06 1.79
N GLY A 337 3.08 -6.79 1.86
CA GLY A 337 4.14 -6.61 2.85
C GLY A 337 3.81 -7.20 4.22
N ASP A 338 2.93 -8.20 4.30
CA ASP A 338 2.55 -8.84 5.57
C ASP A 338 3.37 -10.09 5.91
N GLY A 339 4.38 -10.40 5.09
CA GLY A 339 5.25 -11.56 5.23
C GLY A 339 4.63 -12.85 4.68
N VAL A 340 3.47 -12.78 4.03
CA VAL A 340 2.83 -13.89 3.33
C VAL A 340 2.79 -13.58 1.84
N ASP A 341 3.38 -14.44 1.03
CA ASP A 341 3.30 -14.28 -0.41
C ASP A 341 1.85 -14.43 -0.87
N GLU A 342 1.36 -13.43 -1.58
CA GLU A 342 0.32 -13.62 -2.59
C GLU A 342 0.89 -14.37 -3.80
N PHE A 343 0.02 -14.76 -4.72
CA PHE A 343 0.46 -15.14 -6.06
C PHE A 343 -0.31 -14.43 -7.15
N LEU A 344 0.41 -14.07 -8.20
CA LEU A 344 -0.10 -13.41 -9.39
C LEU A 344 -0.29 -14.44 -10.52
N VAL A 345 -1.40 -14.31 -11.24
CA VAL A 345 -1.73 -15.14 -12.41
C VAL A 345 -1.73 -14.27 -13.66
N ALA A 346 -0.85 -14.59 -14.60
CA ALA A 346 -0.73 -13.92 -15.89
C ALA A 346 -1.75 -14.48 -16.89
N MET A 347 -2.79 -13.69 -17.16
CA MET A 347 -3.86 -14.03 -18.10
C MET A 347 -3.56 -13.42 -19.46
N MET A 348 -3.33 -14.30 -20.45
CA MET A 348 -2.97 -13.94 -21.82
C MET A 348 -4.04 -13.10 -22.50
N GLY A 349 -5.31 -13.39 -22.24
CA GLY A 349 -6.42 -12.91 -23.05
C GLY A 349 -7.20 -14.07 -23.64
N SER A 350 -8.29 -13.76 -24.32
CA SER A 350 -9.12 -14.78 -24.96
C SER A 350 -9.80 -14.25 -26.20
N ASP A 351 -10.21 -15.18 -27.06
CA ASP A 351 -11.10 -14.94 -28.20
C ASP A 351 -12.36 -15.82 -28.01
N PRO A 352 -13.57 -15.24 -27.86
CA PRO A 352 -13.86 -13.80 -27.81
C PRO A 352 -13.26 -13.11 -26.58
N PRO A 353 -12.97 -11.79 -26.65
CA PRO A 353 -12.38 -11.02 -25.55
C PRO A 353 -13.17 -11.16 -24.25
N SER A 354 -12.44 -11.28 -23.13
CA SER A 354 -13.03 -11.39 -21.80
C SER A 354 -12.13 -10.75 -20.76
N TRP A 355 -12.71 -9.81 -20.03
CA TRP A 355 -12.13 -9.17 -18.85
C TRP A 355 -11.54 -10.19 -17.85
N GLU A 356 -12.33 -11.20 -17.50
CA GLU A 356 -11.95 -12.19 -16.49
C GLU A 356 -10.73 -13.01 -16.92
N ARG A 357 -10.54 -13.13 -18.24
CA ARG A 357 -9.51 -13.95 -18.89
C ARG A 357 -8.35 -13.14 -19.48
N THR A 358 -8.21 -11.87 -19.11
CA THR A 358 -7.17 -10.96 -19.61
C THR A 358 -6.55 -10.16 -18.46
N GLY A 359 -5.22 -10.03 -18.40
CA GLY A 359 -4.51 -9.24 -17.40
C GLY A 359 -4.00 -10.02 -16.20
N VAL A 360 -4.03 -9.44 -14.99
CA VAL A 360 -3.39 -10.02 -13.80
C VAL A 360 -4.40 -10.17 -12.68
N TRP A 361 -4.53 -11.41 -12.19
CA TRP A 361 -5.21 -11.71 -10.93
C TRP A 361 -4.19 -11.87 -9.81
N CYS A 362 -4.52 -11.42 -8.62
CA CYS A 362 -3.78 -11.63 -7.39
C CYS A 362 -4.62 -12.44 -6.41
N TYR A 363 -4.01 -13.45 -5.81
CA TYR A 363 -4.65 -14.33 -4.84
C TYR A 363 -3.94 -14.23 -3.50
N LYS A 364 -4.71 -13.92 -2.45
CA LYS A 364 -4.22 -13.81 -1.07
C LYS A 364 -4.74 -14.97 -0.23
N PRO A 365 -3.87 -15.72 0.47
CA PRO A 365 -4.31 -16.73 1.44
C PRO A 365 -5.17 -16.06 2.54
N VAL A 366 -6.36 -16.61 2.80
CA VAL A 366 -7.21 -16.17 3.93
C VAL A 366 -7.46 -17.29 4.95
N ASP A 367 -7.32 -18.53 4.51
CA ASP A 367 -7.38 -19.73 5.35
C ASP A 367 -6.65 -20.84 4.60
N LEU A 368 -5.31 -20.86 4.77
CA LEU A 368 -4.42 -21.74 4.03
C LEU A 368 -4.68 -23.21 4.33
N LYS A 369 -5.00 -23.54 5.59
CA LYS A 369 -5.37 -24.88 6.05
C LYS A 369 -6.46 -25.51 5.18
N ASN A 370 -7.46 -24.71 4.81
CA ASN A 370 -8.60 -25.17 4.00
C ASN A 370 -8.45 -24.81 2.51
N GLY A 371 -7.26 -24.34 2.08
CA GLY A 371 -7.00 -23.94 0.70
C GLY A 371 -7.87 -22.76 0.23
N LYS A 372 -8.22 -21.83 1.12
CA LYS A 372 -9.07 -20.67 0.79
C LYS A 372 -8.25 -19.42 0.54
N PHE A 373 -8.53 -18.79 -0.59
CA PHE A 373 -7.86 -17.60 -1.05
C PHE A 373 -8.91 -16.55 -1.46
N ALA A 374 -8.62 -15.28 -1.17
CA ALA A 374 -9.33 -14.15 -1.76
C ALA A 374 -8.69 -13.77 -3.09
N LYS A 375 -9.48 -13.31 -4.07
CA LYS A 375 -9.03 -12.97 -5.42
C LYS A 375 -9.29 -11.50 -5.74
N PHE A 376 -8.30 -10.81 -6.30
CA PHE A 376 -8.35 -9.39 -6.66
C PHE A 376 -7.79 -9.17 -8.07
N LYS A 377 -8.40 -8.29 -8.86
CA LYS A 377 -7.86 -7.91 -10.17
C LYS A 377 -6.86 -6.77 -10.00
N LEU A 378 -5.65 -6.93 -10.52
CA LEU A 378 -4.61 -5.89 -10.47
C LEU A 378 -4.35 -5.22 -11.83
N GLY A 379 -4.72 -5.87 -12.93
CA GLY A 379 -4.50 -5.34 -14.26
C GLY A 379 -5.35 -6.02 -15.31
N ASP A 380 -5.63 -5.29 -16.39
CA ASP A 380 -6.75 -5.58 -17.30
C ASP A 380 -6.30 -5.72 -18.75
N VAL A 381 -5.04 -5.40 -18.99
CA VAL A 381 -4.34 -5.56 -20.27
C VAL A 381 -3.62 -6.89 -20.24
N SER A 382 -3.66 -7.62 -21.36
CA SER A 382 -2.98 -8.91 -21.55
C SER A 382 -1.64 -9.01 -20.82
N ALA A 383 -1.44 -10.11 -20.10
CA ALA A 383 -0.19 -10.46 -19.46
C ALA A 383 0.21 -11.88 -19.86
N GLY A 384 1.24 -12.00 -20.70
CA GLY A 384 1.91 -13.26 -20.99
C GLY A 384 2.90 -13.64 -19.89
N ARG A 385 3.61 -12.68 -19.32
CA ARG A 385 4.57 -12.92 -18.24
C ARG A 385 4.60 -11.74 -17.27
N VAL A 386 4.93 -12.02 -16.02
CA VAL A 386 5.02 -11.05 -14.92
C VAL A 386 6.45 -11.05 -14.38
N ALA A 387 7.03 -9.85 -14.24
CA ALA A 387 8.33 -9.62 -13.63
C ALA A 387 8.19 -8.75 -12.39
N LEU A 388 8.44 -9.34 -11.22
CA LEU A 388 8.38 -8.67 -9.92
C LEU A 388 9.66 -7.88 -9.65
N GLY A 389 9.56 -6.70 -9.05
CA GLY A 389 10.75 -5.93 -8.67
C GLY A 389 10.44 -4.61 -7.97
N ASN A 390 11.38 -4.14 -7.17
CA ASN A 390 11.34 -2.82 -6.55
C ASN A 390 11.73 -1.75 -7.59
N TYR A 391 10.87 -1.50 -8.57
CA TYR A 391 11.19 -0.60 -9.68
C TYR A 391 11.30 0.87 -9.26
N ARG A 392 10.75 1.25 -8.10
CA ARG A 392 10.74 2.66 -7.61
C ARG A 392 11.24 2.85 -6.19
N SER A 393 10.96 1.90 -5.31
CA SER A 393 11.19 2.05 -3.87
C SER A 393 11.61 0.70 -3.29
N PRO A 394 12.56 0.65 -2.34
CA PRO A 394 12.92 -0.60 -1.65
C PRO A 394 11.80 -1.11 -0.74
N HIS A 395 10.76 -0.29 -0.56
CA HIS A 395 9.67 -0.51 0.37
C HIS A 395 8.37 -0.86 -0.31
N VAL A 396 8.33 -1.02 -1.64
CA VAL A 396 7.08 -1.34 -2.32
C VAL A 396 7.40 -2.19 -3.52
N LEU A 397 6.79 -3.37 -3.56
CA LEU A 397 6.94 -4.28 -4.68
C LEU A 397 6.03 -3.85 -5.83
N ASP A 398 6.65 -3.50 -6.94
CA ASP A 398 5.97 -3.23 -8.20
C ASP A 398 6.03 -4.50 -9.07
N PHE A 399 5.23 -4.56 -10.13
CA PHE A 399 5.34 -5.65 -11.12
C PHE A 399 5.23 -5.12 -12.54
N ALA A 400 5.96 -5.73 -13.47
CA ALA A 400 5.90 -5.42 -14.88
C ALA A 400 5.30 -6.58 -15.68
N THR A 401 4.59 -6.28 -16.77
CA THR A 401 4.01 -7.27 -17.66
C THR A 401 4.33 -6.97 -19.11
N ILE A 402 4.31 -8.02 -19.94
CA ILE A 402 4.21 -7.90 -21.39
C ILE A 402 2.94 -8.60 -21.86
N SER A 403 2.24 -8.03 -22.85
CA SER A 403 1.11 -8.70 -23.49
C SER A 403 1.53 -10.01 -24.15
N TYR A 404 0.67 -11.01 -24.07
CA TYR A 404 0.83 -12.23 -24.86
C TYR A 404 0.32 -11.98 -26.28
N SER A 405 1.24 -11.94 -27.23
CA SER A 405 0.90 -11.79 -28.65
C SER A 405 1.88 -12.60 -29.48
N VAL A 406 1.45 -13.80 -29.87
CA VAL A 406 2.23 -14.77 -30.63
C VAL A 406 1.43 -15.11 -31.90
N PRO A 407 1.92 -14.71 -33.09
CA PRO A 407 1.25 -14.99 -34.35
C PRO A 407 0.98 -16.48 -34.56
N GLY A 408 -0.25 -16.81 -34.96
CA GLY A 408 -0.68 -18.20 -35.16
C GLY A 408 -1.01 -18.97 -33.87
N TYR A 409 -1.01 -18.30 -32.70
CA TYR A 409 -1.49 -18.86 -31.44
C TYR A 409 -2.60 -17.99 -30.81
N PHE A 410 -2.22 -16.85 -30.24
CA PHE A 410 -3.13 -15.83 -29.69
C PHE A 410 -2.46 -14.47 -29.80
N GLU A 411 -3.18 -13.47 -30.31
CA GLU A 411 -2.66 -12.12 -30.57
C GLU A 411 -3.50 -11.09 -29.83
N SER A 412 -2.96 -10.53 -28.75
CA SER A 412 -3.60 -9.44 -28.02
C SER A 412 -3.71 -8.19 -28.91
N PRO A 413 -4.87 -7.51 -28.96
CA PRO A 413 -5.01 -6.28 -29.73
C PRO A 413 -4.21 -5.17 -29.04
N ILE A 414 -3.10 -4.76 -29.64
CA ILE A 414 -2.11 -3.81 -29.10
C ILE A 414 -1.24 -4.44 -27.99
N PRO A 415 -0.14 -5.12 -28.36
CA PRO A 415 0.81 -5.65 -27.39
C PRO A 415 1.57 -4.53 -26.69
N LEU A 416 1.57 -4.54 -25.34
CA LEU A 416 2.20 -3.52 -24.51
C LEU A 416 3.19 -4.12 -23.52
N VAL A 417 4.21 -3.33 -23.19
CA VAL A 417 5.05 -3.50 -22.00
C VAL A 417 4.57 -2.50 -20.96
N LEU A 418 4.18 -3.00 -19.78
CA LEU A 418 3.57 -2.22 -18.71
C LEU A 418 4.35 -2.36 -17.41
N LEU A 419 4.48 -1.27 -16.66
CA LEU A 419 4.82 -1.28 -15.25
C LEU A 419 3.55 -0.98 -14.44
N TYR A 420 3.21 -1.84 -13.50
CA TYR A 420 2.18 -1.59 -12.50
C TYR A 420 2.85 -1.07 -11.24
N GLU A 421 2.76 0.24 -11.06
CA GLU A 421 3.33 0.93 -9.92
C GLU A 421 2.36 0.83 -8.74
N ALA A 422 2.80 0.26 -7.63
CA ALA A 422 2.04 0.27 -6.39
C ALA A 422 1.91 1.70 -5.86
N THR A 423 0.67 2.19 -5.82
CA THR A 423 0.35 3.56 -5.43
C THR A 423 -0.66 3.57 -4.30
N PRO A 424 -0.21 3.44 -3.04
CA PRO A 424 -1.11 3.58 -1.89
C PRO A 424 -1.88 4.90 -1.95
N ILE A 425 -1.17 6.02 -2.17
CA ILE A 425 -1.80 7.33 -2.41
C ILE A 425 -2.01 7.53 -3.90
N THR A 426 -3.25 7.83 -4.31
CA THR A 426 -3.61 8.24 -5.68
C THR A 426 -4.06 9.69 -5.72
N ALA A 427 -3.98 10.32 -6.90
CA ALA A 427 -4.38 11.70 -7.10
C ALA A 427 -5.09 11.87 -8.45
N GLU A 428 -6.20 12.59 -8.45
CA GLU A 428 -7.01 12.89 -9.62
C GLU A 428 -7.27 14.39 -9.71
N LYS A 429 -7.17 14.97 -10.90
CA LYS A 429 -7.56 16.35 -11.13
C LYS A 429 -9.09 16.43 -11.17
N LEU A 430 -9.67 17.28 -10.34
CA LEU A 430 -11.08 17.66 -10.44
C LEU A 430 -11.19 18.82 -11.45
N ASN A 431 -11.60 20.00 -10.98
CA ASN A 431 -11.55 21.23 -11.77
C ASN A 431 -10.22 21.95 -11.51
N ASP A 432 -10.25 22.97 -10.65
CA ASP A 432 -9.06 23.72 -10.22
C ASP A 432 -8.38 23.08 -8.99
N GLU A 433 -8.91 21.96 -8.51
CA GLU A 433 -8.49 21.24 -7.31
C GLU A 433 -8.02 19.82 -7.63
N VAL A 434 -7.36 19.18 -6.66
CA VAL A 434 -6.91 17.79 -6.77
C VAL A 434 -7.55 16.94 -5.66
N LEU A 435 -8.06 15.77 -6.03
CA LEU A 435 -8.54 14.76 -5.11
C LEU A 435 -7.42 13.76 -4.83
N PHE A 436 -6.98 13.70 -3.57
CA PHE A 436 -6.21 12.59 -3.03
C PHE A 436 -7.13 11.49 -2.51
N ARG A 437 -6.80 10.25 -2.88
CA ARG A 437 -7.32 9.07 -2.18
C ARG A 437 -6.17 8.38 -1.47
N VAL A 438 -6.32 8.20 -0.16
CA VAL A 438 -5.32 7.56 0.71
C VAL A 438 -5.89 6.27 1.30
N PRO A 439 -5.08 5.23 1.51
CA PRO A 439 -5.56 4.03 2.19
C PRO A 439 -5.78 4.35 3.68
N ARG A 440 -6.53 3.50 4.37
CA ARG A 440 -6.50 3.54 5.84
C ARG A 440 -5.10 3.12 6.32
N PRO A 441 -4.53 3.79 7.34
CA PRO A 441 -3.19 3.43 7.80
C PRO A 441 -3.06 1.95 8.23
N ASP A 442 -4.09 1.40 8.88
CA ASP A 442 -4.14 0.00 9.33
C ASP A 442 -4.25 -1.03 8.19
N ALA A 443 -4.65 -0.58 7.00
CA ALA A 443 -4.76 -1.40 5.79
C ALA A 443 -3.44 -1.48 4.98
N ILE A 444 -2.38 -0.77 5.40
CA ILE A 444 -1.07 -0.83 4.79
C ILE A 444 -0.01 -1.32 5.78
N ARG A 445 1.13 -1.74 5.26
CA ARG A 445 2.30 -2.19 6.03
C ARG A 445 3.52 -1.31 5.85
N MET A 446 3.48 -0.40 4.87
CA MET A 446 4.61 0.43 4.47
C MET A 446 4.13 1.86 4.23
N ALA A 447 4.95 2.85 4.59
CA ALA A 447 4.59 4.25 4.43
C ALA A 447 4.63 4.70 2.96
N ASP A 448 3.77 5.65 2.59
CA ASP A 448 3.81 6.32 1.29
C ASP A 448 3.84 7.85 1.50
N LYS A 449 4.57 8.55 0.61
CA LYS A 449 4.75 10.01 0.62
C LYS A 449 4.50 10.55 -0.79
N VAL A 450 3.73 11.63 -0.88
CA VAL A 450 3.52 12.40 -2.11
C VAL A 450 3.80 13.88 -1.87
N GLU A 451 4.86 14.40 -2.47
CA GLU A 451 5.06 15.86 -2.57
C GLU A 451 4.02 16.44 -3.54
N PHE A 452 3.37 17.55 -3.17
CA PHE A 452 2.29 18.10 -4.00
C PHE A 452 2.33 19.61 -4.22
N LEU A 453 2.81 20.40 -3.26
CA LEU A 453 2.85 21.86 -3.38
C LEU A 453 4.11 22.43 -2.75
N ASP A 454 4.83 23.27 -3.48
CA ASP A 454 5.92 24.10 -2.95
C ASP A 454 5.44 25.55 -2.85
N VAL A 455 5.32 26.07 -1.64
CA VAL A 455 4.74 27.39 -1.37
C VAL A 455 5.27 27.96 -0.05
N ALA A 456 5.49 29.28 0.00
CA ALA A 456 5.87 30.00 1.21
C ALA A 456 7.08 29.38 1.95
N SER A 457 8.12 29.03 1.19
CA SER A 457 9.35 28.37 1.68
C SER A 457 9.14 26.99 2.28
N GLN A 458 8.03 26.30 1.95
CA GLN A 458 7.75 24.93 2.38
C GLN A 458 7.35 24.04 1.20
N LYS A 459 7.89 22.83 1.17
CA LYS A 459 7.36 21.72 0.39
C LYS A 459 6.35 20.98 1.26
N MET A 460 5.12 20.92 0.79
CA MET A 460 4.03 20.16 1.41
C MET A 460 3.97 18.77 0.80
N SER A 461 3.95 17.75 1.67
CA SER A 461 3.80 16.36 1.29
C SER A 461 2.67 15.69 2.05
N LEU A 462 1.86 14.89 1.37
CA LEU A 462 0.88 14.02 2.02
C LEU A 462 1.55 12.69 2.35
N VAL A 463 1.44 12.25 3.61
CA VAL A 463 2.11 11.05 4.11
C VAL A 463 1.10 10.14 4.80
N VAL A 464 1.17 8.84 4.54
CA VAL A 464 0.43 7.80 5.26
C VAL A 464 1.45 6.85 5.87
N VAL A 465 1.33 6.58 7.17
CA VAL A 465 2.25 5.73 7.93
C VAL A 465 1.45 4.63 8.64
N PRO A 466 1.83 3.34 8.47
CA PRO A 466 1.13 2.21 9.09
C PRO A 466 1.19 2.23 10.62
N PRO A 467 0.41 1.38 11.31
CA PRO A 467 0.47 1.20 12.74
C PRO A 467 1.86 0.86 13.27
N SER A 468 2.13 1.30 14.50
CA SER A 468 3.31 0.93 15.29
C SER A 468 4.65 1.05 14.53
N SER A 469 4.75 2.06 13.68
CA SER A 469 5.86 2.24 12.75
C SER A 469 6.57 3.56 12.99
N GLN A 470 7.85 3.61 12.62
CA GLN A 470 8.63 4.84 12.63
C GLN A 470 8.67 5.47 11.24
N TYR A 471 8.70 6.80 11.19
CA TYR A 471 8.85 7.57 9.96
C TYR A 471 9.96 8.62 10.13
N PRO A 472 10.91 8.72 9.19
CA PRO A 472 12.01 9.67 9.28
C PRO A 472 11.55 11.10 9.04
N VAL A 473 12.05 12.04 9.84
CA VAL A 473 11.82 13.48 9.71
C VAL A 473 13.09 14.25 10.05
N LYS A 474 13.30 15.42 9.43
CA LYS A 474 14.44 16.28 9.77
C LYS A 474 14.08 17.20 10.93
N GLN A 475 15.10 17.61 11.68
CA GLN A 475 14.92 18.62 12.72
C GLN A 475 14.42 19.93 12.11
N GLY A 476 13.30 20.43 12.61
CA GLY A 476 12.66 21.64 12.10
C GLY A 476 11.63 21.42 10.98
N ASP A 477 11.38 20.17 10.56
CA ASP A 477 10.24 19.85 9.70
C ASP A 477 8.94 20.03 10.49
N GLY A 478 7.86 20.44 9.81
CA GLY A 478 6.53 20.56 10.40
C GLY A 478 5.64 19.35 10.10
N VAL A 479 4.83 18.92 11.06
CA VAL A 479 3.83 17.86 10.87
C VAL A 479 2.45 18.32 11.34
N LYS A 480 1.49 18.31 10.41
CA LYS A 480 0.07 18.50 10.71
C LYS A 480 -0.70 17.21 10.47
N VAL A 481 -1.14 16.56 11.55
CA VAL A 481 -1.91 15.31 11.47
C VAL A 481 -3.33 15.59 11.00
N ILE A 482 -3.82 14.77 10.07
CA ILE A 482 -5.19 14.84 9.52
C ILE A 482 -6.01 13.57 9.81
N ALA A 483 -5.35 12.45 10.17
CA ALA A 483 -5.97 11.27 10.76
C ALA A 483 -4.95 10.47 11.59
N GLY A 484 -5.40 9.75 12.62
CA GLY A 484 -4.50 8.97 13.49
C GLY A 484 -3.70 9.85 14.46
N ARG A 485 -2.52 9.38 14.87
CA ARG A 485 -1.60 10.15 15.74
C ARG A 485 -0.13 9.88 15.44
N VAL A 486 0.71 10.87 15.75
CA VAL A 486 2.16 10.72 15.75
C VAL A 486 2.75 11.16 17.08
N LEU A 487 3.85 10.52 17.47
CA LEU A 487 4.57 10.78 18.70
C LEU A 487 6.07 10.97 18.44
N TRP A 488 6.72 11.78 19.26
CA TRP A 488 8.19 11.83 19.33
C TRP A 488 8.66 12.27 20.70
N THR A 489 9.91 11.97 21.01
CA THR A 489 10.60 12.47 22.20
C THR A 489 11.62 13.52 21.77
N ASP A 490 11.62 14.67 22.44
CA ASP A 490 12.62 15.71 22.20
C ASP A 490 13.92 15.45 22.95
N LYS A 491 14.91 16.32 22.75
CA LYS A 491 16.23 16.25 23.39
C LYS A 491 16.19 16.36 24.93
N ASP A 492 15.09 16.87 25.49
CA ASP A 492 14.87 16.99 26.94
C ASP A 492 14.14 15.76 27.52
N GLY A 493 13.86 14.74 26.70
CA GLY A 493 13.14 13.55 27.10
C GLY A 493 11.62 13.74 27.20
N LYS A 494 11.08 14.88 26.74
CA LYS A 494 9.63 15.15 26.79
C LYS A 494 8.95 14.48 25.59
N LEU A 495 7.91 13.69 25.89
CA LEU A 495 7.03 13.11 24.89
C LEU A 495 6.07 14.17 24.34
N HIS A 496 5.99 14.24 23.01
CA HIS A 496 5.03 15.06 22.29
C HIS A 496 4.10 14.16 21.49
N GLU A 497 2.83 14.54 21.43
CA GLU A 497 1.81 13.88 20.61
C GLU A 497 1.15 14.92 19.70
N ARG A 498 0.81 14.52 18.47
CA ARG A 498 -0.03 15.30 17.56
C ARG A 498 -1.14 14.43 17.00
N THR A 499 -2.34 15.03 16.93
CA THR A 499 -3.57 14.46 16.39
C THR A 499 -4.23 15.51 15.46
N GLN A 500 -5.49 15.29 15.07
CA GLN A 500 -6.22 16.20 14.19
C GLN A 500 -6.38 17.63 14.72
N ALA A 501 -6.33 17.86 16.03
CA ALA A 501 -6.42 19.20 16.61
C ALA A 501 -5.76 19.28 18.00
N PRO A 502 -5.14 20.41 18.36
CA PRO A 502 -4.66 20.66 19.72
C PRO A 502 -5.82 21.10 20.64
N ALA A 503 -5.50 21.52 21.86
CA ALA A 503 -6.48 21.97 22.85
C ALA A 503 -7.31 23.19 22.36
N PRO A 504 -8.63 23.24 22.64
CA PRO A 504 -9.50 24.34 22.21
C PRO A 504 -8.97 25.72 22.57
N PHE A 505 -9.07 26.66 21.63
CA PHE A 505 -8.64 28.07 21.78
C PHE A 505 -7.14 28.28 22.05
N GLU A 506 -6.30 27.24 21.98
CA GLU A 506 -4.84 27.34 22.15
C GLU A 506 -4.10 27.24 20.81
N ALA A 507 -2.80 27.58 20.81
CA ALA A 507 -1.92 27.36 19.66
C ALA A 507 -0.75 26.45 20.05
N SER A 508 -0.36 25.57 19.12
CA SER A 508 0.73 24.60 19.31
C SER A 508 1.63 24.57 18.09
N THR A 509 2.93 24.38 18.30
CA THR A 509 3.89 24.23 17.20
C THR A 509 3.62 22.94 16.42
N VAL A 510 3.70 23.00 15.09
CA VAL A 510 3.74 21.80 14.24
C VAL A 510 5.18 21.31 14.01
N THR A 511 6.18 22.09 14.41
CA THR A 511 7.60 21.73 14.25
C THR A 511 7.97 20.52 15.10
N VAL A 512 8.68 19.57 14.48
CA VAL A 512 9.20 18.38 15.13
C VAL A 512 10.66 18.57 15.51
N GLU A 513 10.92 18.44 16.81
CA GLU A 513 12.24 18.54 17.42
C GLU A 513 12.66 17.17 18.02
N ALA A 514 12.51 16.11 17.23
CA ALA A 514 12.79 14.73 17.64
C ALA A 514 14.29 14.46 17.80
N GLU A 515 14.71 13.90 18.94
CA GLU A 515 16.11 13.53 19.20
C GLU A 515 16.63 12.51 18.16
N GLY A 516 15.80 11.52 17.82
CA GLY A 516 16.13 10.44 16.89
C GLY A 516 15.78 10.71 15.42
N HIS A 517 15.48 11.95 15.03
CA HIS A 517 15.08 12.30 13.65
C HIS A 517 13.93 11.43 13.10
N THR A 518 13.04 11.01 13.98
CA THR A 518 11.93 10.10 13.67
C THR A 518 10.70 10.47 14.48
N ILE A 519 9.53 10.21 13.90
CA ILE A 519 8.24 10.15 14.60
C ILE A 519 7.75 8.71 14.59
N SER A 520 6.90 8.34 15.55
CA SER A 520 6.27 7.03 15.62
C SER A 520 4.75 7.11 15.63
N THR A 521 4.10 6.05 15.14
CA THR A 521 2.65 5.85 15.23
C THR A 521 2.31 4.82 16.30
N ARG A 522 1.03 4.73 16.68
CA ARG A 522 0.50 3.61 17.49
C ARG A 522 -0.42 2.71 16.64
N ASN A 523 -1.31 1.95 17.26
CA ASN A 523 -2.14 0.91 16.65
C ASN A 523 -3.02 1.40 15.48
N GLU A 524 -3.34 2.70 15.43
CA GLU A 524 -4.17 3.28 14.38
C GLU A 524 -3.39 3.84 13.18
N GLY A 525 -2.05 3.91 13.24
CA GLY A 525 -1.23 4.58 12.22
C GLY A 525 -1.46 6.09 12.15
N ALA A 526 -1.08 6.72 11.03
CA ALA A 526 -1.31 8.15 10.82
C ALA A 526 -1.43 8.55 9.34
N VAL A 527 -2.18 9.62 9.08
CA VAL A 527 -2.14 10.41 7.85
C VAL A 527 -1.85 11.86 8.23
N PHE A 528 -0.86 12.48 7.58
CA PHE A 528 -0.45 13.85 7.90
C PHE A 528 0.10 14.61 6.69
N VAL A 529 0.09 15.94 6.80
CA VAL A 529 0.85 16.82 5.91
C VAL A 529 2.19 17.13 6.55
N LEU A 530 3.26 16.80 5.84
CA LEU A 530 4.64 17.12 6.17
C LEU A 530 5.03 18.43 5.49
N PHE A 531 5.63 19.34 6.24
CA PHE A 531 6.19 20.61 5.77
C PHE A 531 7.71 20.56 5.86
N GLU A 532 8.37 20.44 4.71
CA GLU A 532 9.83 20.47 4.62
C GLU A 532 10.30 21.84 4.11
N LYS A 533 11.41 22.35 4.64
CA LYS A 533 11.95 23.63 4.18
C LYS A 533 12.24 23.61 2.68
N SER A 534 11.80 24.67 1.99
CA SER A 534 12.04 24.90 0.58
C SER A 534 12.91 26.13 0.35
N ALA A 535 13.81 26.03 -0.63
CA ALA A 535 14.58 27.15 -1.15
C ALA A 535 14.01 27.68 -2.49
N THR A 536 12.95 27.05 -3.02
CA THR A 536 12.43 27.30 -4.38
C THR A 536 11.13 28.08 -4.42
N SER A 537 10.48 28.34 -3.28
CA SER A 537 9.20 29.07 -3.17
C SER A 537 9.29 30.34 -2.31
N GLY A 538 10.37 31.11 -2.50
CA GLY A 538 10.62 32.37 -1.80
C GLY A 538 11.19 32.18 -0.37
N GLN A 539 11.35 33.29 0.36
CA GLN A 539 11.79 33.33 1.77
C GLN A 539 11.04 34.44 2.52
N PRO A 540 10.57 34.20 3.77
CA PRO A 540 9.92 35.23 4.56
C PRO A 540 10.93 36.29 5.05
N PRO A 541 10.48 37.53 5.35
CA PRO A 541 9.09 38.00 5.25
C PRO A 541 8.67 38.23 3.78
N PHE A 542 7.42 37.86 3.47
CA PHE A 542 6.85 38.06 2.14
C PHE A 542 6.21 39.44 2.06
N THR A 543 6.78 40.31 1.23
CA THR A 543 6.32 41.70 1.04
C THR A 543 5.45 41.86 -0.21
N ASP A 544 5.40 40.86 -1.09
CA ASP A 544 4.67 40.90 -2.35
C ASP A 544 4.19 39.49 -2.75
N MET A 545 2.98 39.37 -3.33
CA MET A 545 2.41 38.07 -3.70
C MET A 545 3.20 37.33 -4.78
N SER A 546 4.02 38.02 -5.59
CA SER A 546 4.93 37.37 -6.54
C SER A 546 6.01 36.51 -5.86
N GLN A 547 6.35 36.80 -4.60
CA GLN A 547 7.28 36.00 -3.80
C GLN A 547 6.63 34.72 -3.25
N LEU A 548 5.30 34.65 -3.28
CA LEU A 548 4.51 33.53 -2.77
C LEU A 548 4.05 32.57 -3.87
N ARG A 549 4.59 32.69 -5.09
CA ARG A 549 4.24 31.80 -6.20
C ARG A 549 4.37 30.32 -5.78
N ALA A 550 3.28 29.58 -5.92
CA ALA A 550 3.27 28.16 -5.63
C ALA A 550 3.70 27.33 -6.85
N HIS A 551 4.37 26.20 -6.60
CA HIS A 551 4.80 25.26 -7.62
C HIS A 551 4.22 23.87 -7.38
N ASN A 552 3.75 23.23 -8.45
CA ASN A 552 3.28 21.85 -8.45
C ASN A 552 4.48 20.90 -8.26
N LEU A 553 4.39 19.98 -7.29
CA LEU A 553 5.44 19.00 -6.99
C LEU A 553 5.05 17.55 -7.32
N PHE A 554 3.89 17.31 -7.95
CA PHE A 554 3.41 15.95 -8.18
C PHE A 554 4.44 15.11 -8.98
N PRO A 555 4.89 13.97 -8.45
CA PRO A 555 5.91 13.14 -9.09
C PRO A 555 5.40 12.46 -10.35
N LEU A 556 6.34 11.92 -11.15
CA LEU A 556 6.07 11.30 -12.47
C LEU A 556 5.05 10.16 -12.44
N ARG A 557 4.81 9.53 -11.28
CA ARG A 557 3.79 8.47 -11.10
C ARG A 557 2.35 8.95 -11.29
N PHE A 558 2.09 10.26 -11.32
CA PHE A 558 0.74 10.80 -11.49
C PHE A 558 0.42 11.21 -12.94
N PRO A 559 -0.86 11.17 -13.34
CA PRO A 559 -1.31 11.60 -14.66
C PRO A 559 -0.84 13.01 -15.02
N SER A 560 -0.57 13.25 -16.30
CA SER A 560 -0.15 14.58 -16.80
C SER A 560 -1.14 15.69 -16.44
N ALA A 561 -2.44 15.36 -16.39
CA ALA A 561 -3.48 16.29 -15.96
C ALA A 561 -3.22 16.86 -14.55
N VAL A 562 -2.78 16.01 -13.61
CA VAL A 562 -2.44 16.42 -12.23
C VAL A 562 -1.10 17.16 -12.21
N ARG A 563 -0.08 16.63 -12.89
CA ARG A 563 1.29 17.21 -12.90
C ARG A 563 1.37 18.58 -13.56
N HIS A 564 0.46 18.89 -14.46
CA HIS A 564 0.40 20.18 -15.15
C HIS A 564 -0.65 21.14 -14.57
N THR A 565 -1.35 20.76 -13.49
CA THR A 565 -2.23 21.69 -12.77
C THR A 565 -1.41 22.82 -12.15
N THR A 566 -1.90 24.04 -12.27
CA THR A 566 -1.32 25.23 -11.63
C THR A 566 -2.19 25.68 -10.48
N PHE A 567 -1.57 26.14 -9.39
CA PHE A 567 -2.26 26.62 -8.19
C PHE A 567 -1.98 28.11 -7.98
N PRO A 568 -2.68 29.01 -8.69
CA PRO A 568 -2.48 30.45 -8.55
C PRO A 568 -3.08 30.99 -7.24
N TRP A 569 -2.47 32.04 -6.71
CA TRP A 569 -3.13 32.89 -5.73
C TRP A 569 -4.15 33.79 -6.43
N VAL A 570 -5.40 33.74 -5.98
CA VAL A 570 -6.50 34.56 -6.47
C VAL A 570 -6.90 35.52 -5.36
N LYS A 571 -7.00 36.80 -5.69
CA LYS A 571 -7.44 37.80 -4.72
C LYS A 571 -8.90 37.51 -4.37
N VAL A 572 -9.24 37.54 -3.08
CA VAL A 572 -10.55 37.07 -2.62
C VAL A 572 -11.69 37.87 -3.23
N GLU A 573 -11.51 39.16 -3.48
CA GLU A 573 -12.52 40.00 -4.17
C GLU A 573 -12.89 39.51 -5.58
N ASP A 574 -11.99 38.77 -6.24
CA ASP A 574 -12.16 38.23 -7.59
C ASP A 574 -12.74 36.80 -7.60
N THR A 575 -12.97 36.20 -6.42
CA THR A 575 -13.51 34.85 -6.34
C THR A 575 -15.02 34.82 -6.60
N PRO A 576 -15.57 33.73 -7.17
CA PRO A 576 -17.02 33.62 -7.43
C PRO A 576 -17.89 33.74 -6.17
N TRP A 577 -17.35 33.40 -5.00
CA TRP A 577 -18.05 33.39 -3.72
C TRP A 577 -17.88 34.69 -2.92
N ALA A 578 -17.07 35.65 -3.41
CA ALA A 578 -16.87 36.95 -2.77
C ALA A 578 -18.19 37.73 -2.66
N ASN A 579 -19.03 37.66 -3.70
CA ASN A 579 -20.31 38.37 -3.81
C ASN A 579 -20.17 39.89 -3.50
N GLY A 580 -19.07 40.50 -3.98
CA GLY A 580 -18.78 41.93 -3.82
C GLY A 580 -18.12 42.32 -2.50
N ARG A 581 -17.78 41.37 -1.62
CA ARG A 581 -17.03 41.58 -0.37
C ARG A 581 -15.51 41.70 -0.61
N PHE A 582 -14.77 42.11 0.42
CA PHE A 582 -13.29 42.15 0.48
C PHE A 582 -12.60 43.07 -0.53
N LYS A 583 -13.30 44.11 -0.99
CA LYS A 583 -12.79 44.99 -2.05
C LYS A 583 -11.55 45.75 -1.60
N GLY A 584 -10.47 45.65 -2.37
CA GLY A 584 -9.21 46.31 -2.11
C GLY A 584 -8.38 45.71 -0.96
N ASP A 585 -8.87 44.67 -0.29
CA ASP A 585 -8.11 43.99 0.77
C ASP A 585 -7.00 43.13 0.16
N GLU A 586 -5.80 43.18 0.74
CA GLU A 586 -4.69 42.28 0.39
C GLU A 586 -4.94 40.89 1.01
N PHE A 587 -6.04 40.25 0.57
CA PHE A 587 -6.53 38.96 1.01
C PHE A 587 -6.64 38.02 -0.19
N TYR A 588 -5.93 36.90 -0.16
CA TYR A 588 -5.83 35.96 -1.29
C TYR A 588 -6.13 34.53 -0.84
N ASN A 589 -6.62 33.73 -1.79
CA ASN A 589 -6.90 32.32 -1.64
C ASN A 589 -6.16 31.52 -2.71
N LEU A 590 -5.73 30.31 -2.34
CA LEU A 590 -5.23 29.30 -3.27
C LEU A 590 -6.08 28.05 -3.05
N VAL A 591 -6.79 27.63 -4.11
CA VAL A 591 -7.71 26.49 -4.12
C VAL A 591 -7.00 25.16 -3.92
N GLY A 592 -7.76 24.16 -3.50
CA GLY A 592 -7.25 23.19 -2.57
C GLY A 592 -7.12 21.76 -3.07
N PHE A 593 -7.08 20.90 -2.06
CA PHE A 593 -6.86 19.48 -2.16
C PHE A 593 -7.90 18.76 -1.30
N HIS A 594 -8.68 17.88 -1.90
CA HIS A 594 -9.57 16.98 -1.16
C HIS A 594 -8.76 15.76 -0.74
N VAL A 595 -8.90 15.31 0.51
CA VAL A 595 -8.28 14.06 0.98
C VAL A 595 -9.38 13.13 1.46
N ARG A 596 -9.49 11.95 0.82
CA ARG A 596 -10.51 10.94 1.13
C ARG A 596 -9.87 9.57 1.30
N TYR A 597 -10.55 8.67 2.00
CA TYR A 597 -10.13 7.27 2.01
C TYR A 597 -10.35 6.62 0.63
N ALA A 598 -9.43 5.74 0.24
CA ALA A 598 -9.43 5.03 -1.04
C ALA A 598 -10.30 3.77 -1.05
N ASP A 599 -10.86 3.38 0.10
CA ASP A 599 -11.81 2.27 0.19
C ASP A 599 -13.20 2.67 -0.33
N ASP A 600 -14.11 1.70 -0.41
CA ASP A 600 -15.46 1.88 -0.92
C ASP A 600 -16.30 2.91 -0.14
N SER A 601 -15.85 3.34 1.05
CA SER A 601 -16.55 4.38 1.82
C SER A 601 -16.42 5.77 1.18
N ASP A 602 -15.34 6.01 0.43
CA ASP A 602 -14.94 7.33 -0.10
C ASP A 602 -15.08 8.45 0.95
N LYS A 603 -14.86 8.10 2.23
CA LYS A 603 -15.12 9.01 3.35
C LYS A 603 -14.10 10.14 3.33
N SER A 604 -14.59 11.38 3.42
CA SER A 604 -13.73 12.56 3.54
C SER A 604 -12.90 12.49 4.82
N ILE A 605 -11.61 12.80 4.70
CA ILE A 605 -10.69 13.02 5.83
C ILE A 605 -10.66 14.51 6.11
N CYS A 606 -10.28 15.30 5.11
CA CYS A 606 -10.35 16.75 5.15
C CYS A 606 -10.29 17.36 3.74
N HIS A 607 -10.68 18.63 3.65
CA HIS A 607 -10.34 19.50 2.54
C HIS A 607 -9.24 20.49 2.98
N ILE A 608 -8.28 20.76 2.11
CA ILE A 608 -7.07 21.56 2.41
C ILE A 608 -6.99 22.72 1.42
N GLN A 609 -6.97 23.96 1.90
CA GLN A 609 -6.74 25.14 1.05
C GLN A 609 -5.88 26.18 1.76
N LEU A 610 -5.35 27.15 1.02
CA LEU A 610 -4.39 28.12 1.54
C LEU A 610 -4.88 29.55 1.40
N TRP A 611 -4.39 30.41 2.29
CA TRP A 611 -4.83 31.79 2.42
C TRP A 611 -3.67 32.71 2.78
N THR A 612 -3.78 33.98 2.39
CA THR A 612 -2.85 35.03 2.82
C THR A 612 -3.56 36.30 3.19
N ALA A 613 -3.08 37.02 4.21
CA ALA A 613 -3.58 38.33 4.59
C ALA A 613 -2.42 39.30 4.79
N GLY A 614 -2.48 40.46 4.14
CA GLY A 614 -1.53 41.55 4.35
C GLY A 614 -1.71 42.23 5.71
N VAL A 615 -0.80 43.13 6.06
CA VAL A 615 -0.87 43.91 7.30
C VAL A 615 -2.19 44.69 7.40
N ASN A 616 -2.76 44.72 8.60
CA ASN A 616 -4.08 45.32 8.91
C ASN A 616 -5.31 44.66 8.24
N VAL A 617 -5.15 43.56 7.50
CA VAL A 617 -6.26 42.87 6.83
C VAL A 617 -6.99 41.94 7.81
N SER A 618 -8.32 41.91 7.72
CA SER A 618 -9.16 40.89 8.34
C SER A 618 -9.75 40.00 7.25
N ALA A 619 -9.73 38.68 7.46
CA ALA A 619 -10.41 37.71 6.59
C ALA A 619 -11.95 37.76 6.71
N GLY A 620 -12.49 38.65 7.55
CA GLY A 620 -13.92 38.86 7.76
C GLY A 620 -14.52 37.86 8.75
N PHE A 621 -15.27 38.36 9.73
CA PHE A 621 -15.96 37.51 10.71
C PHE A 621 -17.06 36.68 10.03
N HIS A 622 -16.99 35.36 10.21
CA HIS A 622 -17.95 34.39 9.69
C HIS A 622 -18.20 33.27 10.72
N ASN A 623 -19.14 32.36 10.45
CA ASN A 623 -19.57 31.34 11.42
C ASN A 623 -19.98 29.99 10.78
N HIS A 624 -19.60 29.75 9.53
CA HIS A 624 -19.81 28.49 8.80
C HIS A 624 -21.26 27.97 8.72
N ILE A 625 -22.26 28.85 8.77
CA ILE A 625 -23.68 28.43 8.65
C ILE A 625 -24.03 27.82 7.28
N GLY A 626 -23.22 28.07 6.24
CA GLY A 626 -23.46 27.60 4.88
C GLY A 626 -22.98 26.17 4.58
N GLN A 627 -22.05 25.62 5.38
CA GLN A 627 -21.45 24.31 5.14
C GLN A 627 -20.96 23.70 6.45
N CYS A 628 -21.14 22.38 6.62
CA CYS A 628 -20.78 21.68 7.85
C CYS A 628 -19.35 21.11 7.77
N PHE A 629 -18.44 21.64 8.59
CA PHE A 629 -17.11 21.10 8.83
C PHE A 629 -16.55 21.61 10.17
N ALA A 630 -15.47 21.00 10.62
CA ALA A 630 -14.64 21.42 11.73
C ALA A 630 -13.28 21.86 11.19
N GLU A 631 -12.99 23.16 11.18
CA GLU A 631 -11.73 23.70 10.64
C GLU A 631 -10.64 23.88 11.70
N ILE A 632 -9.40 23.63 11.27
CA ILE A 632 -8.17 23.96 12.00
C ILE A 632 -7.22 24.67 11.03
N HIS A 633 -6.58 25.75 11.46
CA HIS A 633 -5.60 26.46 10.65
C HIS A 633 -4.17 26.23 11.14
N THR A 634 -3.27 25.99 10.19
CA THR A 634 -1.81 25.95 10.41
C THR A 634 -1.17 27.16 9.74
N CYS A 635 -0.57 28.02 10.53
CA CYS A 635 0.20 29.17 10.07
C CYS A 635 1.57 28.70 9.56
N ILE A 636 1.87 28.90 8.27
CA ILE A 636 3.22 28.66 7.73
C ILE A 636 4.11 29.84 8.09
N VAL A 637 3.63 31.05 7.81
CA VAL A 637 4.34 32.31 8.11
C VAL A 637 3.39 33.32 8.72
N ASN A 638 3.76 33.86 9.87
CA ASN A 638 3.10 35.02 10.47
C ASN A 638 3.91 36.28 10.13
N GLY A 639 3.42 37.11 9.22
CA GLY A 639 4.15 38.23 8.63
C GLY A 639 4.57 39.28 9.66
N THR A 640 3.75 39.47 10.71
CA THR A 640 3.99 40.46 11.77
C THR A 640 4.40 39.83 13.10
N GLY A 641 4.29 38.50 13.23
CA GLY A 641 4.34 37.79 14.50
C GLY A 641 3.12 38.00 15.41
N LYS A 642 2.08 38.69 14.92
CA LYS A 642 0.87 39.03 15.69
C LYS A 642 -0.44 38.61 15.01
N GLY A 643 -0.38 38.04 13.81
CA GLY A 643 -1.54 37.49 13.13
C GLY A 643 -2.11 36.26 13.85
N GLY A 644 -3.40 35.99 13.65
CA GLY A 644 -4.02 34.79 14.20
C GLY A 644 -5.54 34.84 14.21
N MET A 645 -6.15 33.92 14.95
CA MET A 645 -7.60 33.75 14.98
C MET A 645 -8.24 34.59 16.08
N SER A 646 -9.36 35.23 15.75
CA SER A 646 -10.20 35.97 16.69
C SER A 646 -11.62 35.40 16.68
N TRP A 647 -12.27 35.35 17.83
CA TRP A 647 -13.63 34.83 17.99
C TRP A 647 -14.47 35.66 18.96
N ALA A 648 -15.74 35.85 18.65
CA ALA A 648 -16.68 36.57 19.50
C ALA A 648 -16.89 35.85 20.84
N THR A 649 -16.85 36.60 21.93
CA THR A 649 -17.07 36.11 23.30
C THR A 649 -18.49 36.39 23.80
N VAL A 650 -19.32 36.98 22.94
CA VAL A 650 -20.74 37.25 23.17
C VAL A 650 -21.62 36.37 22.29
N SER A 651 -22.92 36.28 22.63
CA SER A 651 -23.92 35.61 21.79
C SER A 651 -23.99 36.22 20.39
N ASP A 652 -24.27 35.41 19.37
CA ASP A 652 -24.21 35.81 17.95
C ASP A 652 -25.03 37.06 17.61
N GLY A 653 -26.21 37.22 18.23
CA GLY A 653 -27.08 38.39 18.02
C GLY A 653 -26.57 39.71 18.64
N LYS A 654 -25.48 39.69 19.40
CA LYS A 654 -24.82 40.86 20.00
C LYS A 654 -23.52 41.25 19.31
N PHE A 655 -23.11 40.50 18.29
CA PHE A 655 -21.89 40.76 17.55
C PHE A 655 -22.25 41.21 16.13
N ASP A 656 -21.72 42.36 15.70
CA ASP A 656 -21.85 42.83 14.32
C ASP A 656 -20.59 42.40 13.53
N PRO A 657 -20.67 41.36 12.67
CA PRO A 657 -19.51 40.91 11.90
C PRO A 657 -19.06 41.93 10.83
N ALA A 658 -19.90 42.89 10.46
CA ALA A 658 -19.53 43.95 9.52
C ALA A 658 -18.78 45.10 10.20
N ASN A 659 -19.00 45.31 11.50
CA ASN A 659 -18.35 46.34 12.30
C ASN A 659 -17.88 45.76 13.65
N PRO A 660 -16.86 44.88 13.65
CA PRO A 660 -16.47 44.13 14.83
C PRO A 660 -15.88 45.04 15.93
N ASP A 661 -16.48 45.02 17.13
CA ASP A 661 -15.95 45.69 18.33
C ASP A 661 -14.91 44.80 19.03
N LYS A 662 -13.70 45.34 19.22
CA LYS A 662 -12.58 44.67 19.90
C LYS A 662 -12.86 44.23 21.33
N ASN A 663 -13.84 44.83 22.00
CA ASN A 663 -14.22 44.45 23.36
C ASN A 663 -15.13 43.20 23.40
N LEU A 664 -15.64 42.77 22.23
CA LEU A 664 -16.62 41.67 22.12
C LEU A 664 -16.02 40.39 21.54
N TYR A 665 -14.70 40.37 21.28
CA TYR A 665 -14.00 39.19 20.80
C TYR A 665 -12.67 38.99 21.54
N SER A 666 -12.19 37.76 21.54
CA SER A 666 -10.87 37.36 22.02
C SER A 666 -10.03 36.88 20.84
N SER A 667 -8.72 36.78 21.02
CA SER A 667 -7.80 36.36 19.96
C SER A 667 -6.73 35.40 20.48
N VAL A 668 -6.28 34.52 19.60
CA VAL A 668 -5.10 33.68 19.77
C VAL A 668 -4.14 33.98 18.62
N VAL A 669 -2.93 34.40 18.96
CA VAL A 669 -1.85 34.54 17.98
C VAL A 669 -1.45 33.14 17.54
N VAL A 670 -1.31 32.93 16.23
CA VAL A 670 -0.85 31.66 15.67
C VAL A 670 0.52 31.89 15.05
N PRO A 671 1.63 31.62 15.78
CA PRO A 671 2.98 31.87 15.27
C PRO A 671 3.29 31.08 13.99
N SER A 672 4.35 31.47 13.28
CA SER A 672 4.85 30.67 12.15
C SER A 672 5.11 29.23 12.57
N MET A 673 4.78 28.28 11.70
CA MET A 673 4.86 26.84 11.95
C MET A 673 4.09 26.41 13.21
N SER A 674 2.90 26.97 13.42
CA SER A 674 1.99 26.59 14.51
C SER A 674 0.56 26.41 14.00
N GLU A 675 -0.22 25.58 14.69
CA GLU A 675 -1.64 25.37 14.46
C GLU A 675 -2.46 25.81 15.68
N HIS A 676 -3.72 26.21 15.49
CA HIS A 676 -4.62 26.50 16.60
C HIS A 676 -5.61 25.36 16.87
N GLY A 677 -6.21 25.34 18.06
CA GLY A 677 -7.22 24.35 18.42
C GLY A 677 -8.64 24.75 18.04
N PRO A 678 -9.62 23.87 18.32
CA PRO A 678 -11.03 24.11 18.02
C PRO A 678 -11.54 25.48 18.50
N LEU A 679 -12.27 26.17 17.62
CA LEU A 679 -12.98 27.42 17.94
C LEU A 679 -14.51 27.26 17.90
N TRP A 680 -15.01 26.13 17.38
CA TRP A 680 -16.43 25.81 17.41
C TRP A 680 -16.90 25.54 18.83
N ARG A 681 -18.20 25.67 19.05
CA ARG A 681 -18.84 25.38 20.33
C ARG A 681 -18.92 23.87 20.51
N THR A 682 -18.58 23.42 21.70
CA THR A 682 -18.66 22.01 22.09
C THR A 682 -19.50 21.86 23.35
N SER A 683 -20.00 20.65 23.60
CA SER A 683 -20.48 20.27 24.92
C SER A 683 -19.32 20.14 25.92
N ALA A 684 -19.65 19.87 27.17
CA ALA A 684 -18.67 19.71 28.25
C ALA A 684 -17.69 18.56 27.99
N ASP A 685 -18.11 17.53 27.26
CA ASP A 685 -17.29 16.37 26.90
C ASP A 685 -16.54 16.55 25.57
N GLY A 686 -16.69 17.71 24.91
CA GLY A 686 -16.02 17.99 23.63
C GLY A 686 -16.79 17.57 22.37
N MET A 687 -18.04 17.11 22.51
CA MET A 687 -18.92 16.85 21.35
C MET A 687 -19.24 18.16 20.62
N PRO A 688 -19.10 18.27 19.29
CA PRO A 688 -19.46 19.48 18.57
C PRO A 688 -20.95 19.77 18.70
N LEU A 689 -21.31 21.03 18.96
CA LEU A 689 -22.70 21.45 18.90
C LEU A 689 -23.12 21.61 17.43
N PHE A 690 -24.36 21.24 17.13
CA PHE A 690 -24.95 21.38 15.81
C PHE A 690 -26.10 22.39 15.84
N ARG A 691 -26.22 23.17 14.77
CA ARG A 691 -27.39 24.01 14.51
C ARG A 691 -28.52 23.17 13.92
N ASP A 692 -29.72 23.75 13.90
CA ASP A 692 -30.91 23.11 13.31
C ASP A 692 -30.75 22.73 11.83
N ASN A 693 -29.85 23.41 11.10
CA ASN A 693 -29.53 23.10 9.71
C ASN A 693 -28.43 22.02 9.55
N GLY A 694 -27.98 21.40 10.64
CA GLY A 694 -26.97 20.35 10.63
C GLY A 694 -25.52 20.84 10.52
N THR A 695 -25.25 22.14 10.59
CA THR A 695 -23.89 22.69 10.61
C THR A 695 -23.29 22.69 12.00
N VAL A 696 -21.97 22.49 12.09
CA VAL A 696 -21.22 22.70 13.34
C VAL A 696 -21.40 24.15 13.79
N ASP A 697 -21.71 24.36 15.06
CA ASP A 697 -21.98 25.69 15.60
C ASP A 697 -20.68 26.42 15.99
N TYR A 698 -20.37 27.47 15.25
CA TYR A 698 -19.26 28.39 15.52
C TYR A 698 -19.76 29.72 16.09
N PRO A 699 -19.02 30.35 17.02
CA PRO A 699 -19.14 31.79 17.21
C PRO A 699 -18.68 32.52 15.94
N TRP A 700 -19.03 33.80 15.79
CA TRP A 700 -18.37 34.63 14.79
C TRP A 700 -16.85 34.63 15.00
N HIS A 701 -16.07 34.32 13.98
CA HIS A 701 -14.61 34.29 14.05
C HIS A 701 -13.95 34.68 12.72
N ALA A 702 -12.67 35.07 12.78
CA ALA A 702 -11.88 35.48 11.61
C ALA A 702 -10.38 35.31 11.87
N TRP A 703 -9.60 35.10 10.81
CA TRP A 703 -8.18 35.44 10.83
C TRP A 703 -8.01 36.97 10.76
N ILE A 704 -7.18 37.54 11.63
CA ILE A 704 -6.84 38.96 11.62
C ILE A 704 -5.32 39.09 11.58
N ALA A 705 -4.80 39.72 10.54
CA ALA A 705 -3.38 40.01 10.42
C ALA A 705 -2.95 41.09 11.43
N GLY A 706 -1.69 41.06 11.84
CA GLY A 706 -1.17 42.08 12.74
C GLY A 706 -1.16 43.48 12.13
N ASN A 707 -1.25 44.49 12.98
CA ASN A 707 -1.18 45.88 12.54
C ASN A 707 0.22 46.22 12.00
N GLY A 708 0.28 47.00 10.93
CA GLY A 708 1.54 47.40 10.29
C GLY A 708 1.38 48.58 9.34
N ASP A 709 2.50 49.00 8.77
CA ASP A 709 2.55 50.01 7.70
C ASP A 709 2.30 49.28 6.36
N PRO A 710 1.21 49.57 5.61
CA PRO A 710 0.92 48.91 4.34
C PRO A 710 2.04 49.05 3.30
N ASP A 711 2.82 50.14 3.35
CA ASP A 711 3.98 50.34 2.47
C ASP A 711 5.16 49.40 2.82
N LYS A 712 5.08 48.75 3.98
CA LYS A 712 5.99 47.70 4.47
C LYS A 712 5.22 46.39 4.65
N GLN A 713 4.52 46.00 3.59
CA GLN A 713 3.70 44.81 3.54
C GLN A 713 4.42 43.58 4.07
N LYS A 714 3.70 42.75 4.83
CA LYS A 714 4.15 41.44 5.32
C LYS A 714 2.93 40.52 5.38
N PHE A 715 2.91 39.54 4.50
CA PHE A 715 1.80 38.59 4.43
C PHE A 715 1.89 37.55 5.54
N ASP A 716 0.77 37.34 6.22
CA ASP A 716 0.48 36.07 6.86
C ASP A 716 0.16 35.03 5.77
N VAL A 717 0.59 33.78 5.97
CA VAL A 717 0.29 32.64 5.10
C VAL A 717 -0.13 31.47 5.97
N TRP A 718 -1.33 30.94 5.75
CA TRP A 718 -1.83 29.80 6.51
C TRP A 718 -2.58 28.80 5.62
N VAL A 719 -2.69 27.58 6.14
CA VAL A 719 -3.41 26.47 5.54
C VAL A 719 -4.66 26.21 6.39
N ALA A 720 -5.82 26.08 5.75
CA ALA A 720 -7.05 25.61 6.37
C ALA A 720 -7.20 24.11 6.15
N PHE A 721 -7.54 23.38 7.22
CA PHE A 721 -7.88 21.97 7.20
C PHE A 721 -9.33 21.80 7.65
N GLU A 722 -10.22 21.49 6.72
CA GLU A 722 -11.66 21.37 6.93
C GLU A 722 -12.03 19.89 7.11
N PHE A 723 -12.18 19.46 8.37
CA PHE A 723 -12.53 18.09 8.72
C PHE A 723 -14.05 17.89 8.74
N PRO A 724 -14.57 16.68 8.48
CA PRO A 724 -15.87 16.28 9.01
C PRO A 724 -15.89 16.47 10.52
N ALA A 725 -17.07 16.71 11.11
CA ALA A 725 -17.21 16.87 12.56
C ALA A 725 -16.59 15.69 13.34
N PHE A 726 -15.92 15.99 14.45
CA PHE A 726 -15.31 15.02 15.36
C PHE A 726 -15.35 15.52 16.81
N ILE A 727 -15.22 14.61 17.78
CA ILE A 727 -15.15 14.97 19.20
C ILE A 727 -13.78 15.57 19.49
N SER A 728 -13.73 16.77 20.06
CA SER A 728 -12.48 17.42 20.44
C SER A 728 -12.15 17.20 21.92
N LEU A 729 -10.96 17.61 22.34
CA LEU A 729 -10.62 17.69 23.75
C LEU A 729 -11.61 18.60 24.51
N ALA A 730 -12.10 18.14 25.65
CA ALA A 730 -12.92 18.93 26.56
C ALA A 730 -12.11 20.04 27.23
N LYS A 731 -12.73 21.21 27.44
CA LYS A 731 -12.09 22.36 28.11
C LYS A 731 -11.78 22.10 29.59
N GLU A 732 -12.62 21.32 30.25
CA GLU A 732 -12.45 20.89 31.64
C GLU A 732 -12.05 19.42 31.65
N ALA A 733 -10.75 19.13 31.60
CA ALA A 733 -10.26 17.76 31.60
C ALA A 733 -10.46 17.10 32.97
N ASN A 734 -11.06 15.90 32.99
CA ASN A 734 -11.10 15.05 34.18
C ASN A 734 -9.66 14.77 34.67
N VAL A 735 -9.40 15.04 35.95
CA VAL A 735 -8.05 15.08 36.57
C VAL A 735 -7.42 13.69 36.75
N ARG A 736 -8.14 12.61 36.44
CA ARG A 736 -7.66 11.24 36.62
C ARG A 736 -8.05 10.33 35.46
N ALA A 737 -7.12 10.17 34.52
CA ALA A 737 -7.24 9.26 33.39
C ALA A 737 -6.78 7.85 33.79
N LEU A 738 -7.51 6.83 33.34
CA LEU A 738 -7.02 5.46 33.35
C LEU A 738 -6.16 5.26 32.09
N GLU A 739 -5.03 4.58 32.23
CA GLU A 739 -4.20 4.26 31.06
C GLU A 739 -4.96 3.32 30.10
N PRO A 740 -4.86 3.52 28.78
CA PRO A 740 -5.34 2.54 27.81
C PRO A 740 -4.67 1.18 28.01
N GLY A 741 -5.41 0.10 27.80
CA GLY A 741 -4.90 -1.26 28.02
C GLY A 741 -6.01 -2.29 28.14
N ARG A 742 -5.64 -3.52 28.53
CA ARG A 742 -6.59 -4.63 28.66
C ARG A 742 -7.03 -4.82 30.10
N TYR A 743 -8.34 -4.81 30.31
CA TYR A 743 -8.95 -4.83 31.65
C TYR A 743 -10.03 -5.90 31.79
N ARG A 744 -10.17 -6.45 33.00
CA ARG A 744 -11.43 -7.05 33.45
C ARG A 744 -12.24 -5.98 34.17
N LEU A 745 -13.49 -5.81 33.75
CA LEU A 745 -14.39 -4.80 34.30
C LEU A 745 -15.31 -5.44 35.33
N ILE A 746 -15.07 -5.20 36.62
CA ILE A 746 -15.79 -5.85 37.71
C ILE A 746 -16.79 -4.87 38.30
N ASN A 747 -18.08 -5.23 38.30
CA ASN A 747 -19.07 -4.42 39.00
C ASN A 747 -18.90 -4.57 40.51
N ALA A 748 -18.66 -3.46 41.21
CA ALA A 748 -18.33 -3.47 42.64
C ALA A 748 -19.44 -4.00 43.54
N LYS A 749 -20.71 -4.00 43.07
CA LYS A 749 -21.86 -4.49 43.83
C LYS A 749 -22.22 -5.93 43.47
N ALA A 750 -22.26 -6.24 42.18
CA ALA A 750 -22.61 -7.58 41.73
C ALA A 750 -21.49 -8.61 41.96
N GLU A 751 -20.25 -8.12 42.18
CA GLU A 751 -19.02 -8.92 42.29
C GLU A 751 -18.87 -9.86 41.09
N ALA A 752 -19.16 -9.33 39.90
CA ALA A 752 -19.24 -10.05 38.65
C ALA A 752 -18.64 -9.20 37.52
N ALA A 753 -18.04 -9.86 36.54
CA ALA A 753 -17.33 -9.18 35.45
C ALA A 753 -18.27 -8.91 34.27
N ALA A 754 -18.12 -7.74 33.62
CA ALA A 754 -18.82 -7.44 32.38
C ALA A 754 -18.38 -8.39 31.27
N ALA A 755 -19.35 -8.93 30.53
CA ALA A 755 -19.13 -9.83 29.42
C ALA A 755 -20.15 -9.57 28.30
N VAL A 756 -19.77 -9.88 27.07
CA VAL A 756 -20.73 -10.07 25.98
C VAL A 756 -21.36 -11.45 26.14
N GLU A 757 -22.68 -11.52 26.15
CA GLU A 757 -23.44 -12.76 26.34
C GLU A 757 -22.99 -13.81 25.31
N GLY A 758 -22.62 -15.00 25.78
CA GLY A 758 -22.11 -16.09 24.95
C GLY A 758 -20.73 -15.86 24.30
N GLY A 759 -20.10 -14.69 24.48
CA GLY A 759 -18.90 -14.29 23.73
C GLY A 759 -19.19 -14.08 22.24
N ASP A 760 -20.44 -13.78 21.90
CA ASP A 760 -20.88 -13.61 20.53
C ASP A 760 -20.40 -12.28 19.94
N SER A 761 -19.98 -12.31 18.68
CA SER A 761 -19.56 -11.13 17.94
C SER A 761 -20.64 -10.52 17.05
N ILE A 762 -21.84 -11.09 17.04
CA ILE A 762 -23.02 -10.57 16.34
C ILE A 762 -23.44 -9.21 16.95
N ASP A 763 -23.76 -8.26 16.08
CA ASP A 763 -24.29 -6.95 16.48
C ASP A 763 -25.61 -7.09 17.25
N GLY A 764 -25.70 -6.39 18.39
CA GLY A 764 -26.87 -6.44 19.27
C GLY A 764 -26.77 -7.48 20.39
N ALA A 765 -25.69 -8.26 20.46
CA ALA A 765 -25.47 -9.20 21.57
C ALA A 765 -25.47 -8.46 22.92
N SER A 766 -26.23 -8.94 23.91
CA SER A 766 -26.40 -8.24 25.19
C SER A 766 -25.09 -8.17 25.98
N LEU A 767 -24.87 -7.06 26.68
CA LEU A 767 -23.87 -6.98 27.75
C LEU A 767 -24.49 -7.39 29.08
N VAL A 768 -23.83 -8.32 29.76
CA VAL A 768 -24.27 -8.89 31.05
C VAL A 768 -23.11 -8.88 32.05
N VAL A 769 -23.42 -9.06 33.34
CA VAL A 769 -22.40 -9.44 34.31
C VAL A 769 -22.41 -10.95 34.53
N SER A 770 -21.23 -11.57 34.58
CA SER A 770 -21.09 -13.00 34.79
C SER A 770 -20.16 -13.35 35.95
N ARG A 771 -20.55 -14.39 36.70
CA ARG A 771 -19.76 -15.03 37.78
C ARG A 771 -19.13 -16.37 37.35
N SER A 772 -19.40 -16.84 36.13
CA SER A 772 -18.98 -18.16 35.62
C SER A 772 -17.73 -18.06 34.73
N ASN A 773 -17.42 -19.08 33.92
CA ASN A 773 -16.28 -19.10 33.00
C ASN A 773 -16.25 -17.90 32.01
N LEU A 774 -17.39 -17.23 31.79
CA LEU A 774 -17.48 -15.97 31.04
C LEU A 774 -16.83 -14.77 31.77
N ALA A 775 -16.54 -14.89 33.06
CA ALA A 775 -15.84 -13.87 33.85
C ALA A 775 -14.35 -13.69 33.46
N GLY A 776 -13.84 -14.53 32.55
CA GLY A 776 -12.52 -14.39 31.95
C GLY A 776 -12.47 -13.45 30.75
N GLN A 777 -13.60 -12.92 30.27
CA GLN A 777 -13.60 -11.95 29.18
C GLN A 777 -12.89 -10.65 29.57
N THR A 778 -12.16 -10.08 28.61
CA THR A 778 -11.37 -8.86 28.81
C THR A 778 -11.80 -7.77 27.84
N TRP A 779 -11.63 -6.52 28.24
CA TRP A 779 -12.02 -5.34 27.49
C TRP A 779 -10.78 -4.51 27.21
N ASP A 780 -10.52 -4.25 25.94
CA ASP A 780 -9.53 -3.28 25.49
C ASP A 780 -10.15 -1.88 25.68
N LEU A 781 -9.55 -1.13 26.61
CA LEU A 781 -9.87 0.27 26.85
C LEU A 781 -8.98 1.12 25.92
N GLU A 782 -9.60 1.77 24.95
CA GLU A 782 -8.93 2.58 23.94
C GLU A 782 -9.33 4.04 24.10
N MET A 783 -8.37 4.96 24.09
CA MET A 783 -8.65 6.40 24.14
C MET A 783 -9.08 6.90 22.76
N ILE A 784 -10.16 7.67 22.71
CA ILE A 784 -10.59 8.36 21.50
C ILE A 784 -9.57 9.46 21.19
N LEU A 785 -8.98 9.39 20.00
CA LEU A 785 -7.85 10.23 19.59
C LEU A 785 -8.14 11.73 19.80
N GLY A 786 -7.18 12.44 20.42
CA GLY A 786 -7.30 13.87 20.70
C GLY A 786 -8.27 14.23 21.82
N THR A 787 -8.72 13.26 22.63
CA THR A 787 -9.64 13.47 23.75
C THR A 787 -9.17 12.74 25.01
N ASN A 788 -9.87 12.91 26.13
CA ASN A 788 -9.73 12.10 27.34
C ASN A 788 -10.90 11.11 27.52
N LEU A 789 -11.56 10.75 26.42
CA LEU A 789 -12.69 9.84 26.37
C LEU A 789 -12.24 8.49 25.84
N TYR A 790 -13.09 7.47 26.03
CA TYR A 790 -12.72 6.10 25.77
C TYR A 790 -13.78 5.33 24.98
N THR A 791 -13.30 4.33 24.24
CA THR A 791 -14.11 3.21 23.76
C THR A 791 -13.72 1.95 24.52
N LEU A 792 -14.68 1.05 24.68
CA LEU A 792 -14.48 -0.26 25.32
C LEU A 792 -14.78 -1.35 24.30
N LYS A 793 -13.80 -2.21 24.03
CA LYS A 793 -13.89 -3.26 23.00
C LYS A 793 -13.61 -4.63 23.58
N ASN A 794 -14.47 -5.59 23.28
CA ASN A 794 -14.28 -7.03 23.53
C ASN A 794 -14.21 -7.72 22.15
N VAL A 795 -14.96 -8.80 21.93
CA VAL A 795 -15.24 -9.34 20.58
C VAL A 795 -15.98 -8.34 19.67
N SER A 796 -16.60 -7.32 20.28
CA SER A 796 -17.30 -6.17 19.70
C SER A 796 -17.22 -4.95 20.64
N PHE A 797 -17.55 -3.74 20.17
CA PHE A 797 -17.56 -2.54 21.00
C PHE A 797 -18.78 -2.50 21.91
N ALA A 798 -18.60 -2.04 23.15
CA ALA A 798 -19.71 -1.74 24.04
C ALA A 798 -20.45 -0.49 23.56
N SER A 799 -21.75 -0.62 23.32
CA SER A 799 -22.65 0.44 22.87
C SER A 799 -23.92 0.46 23.70
N SER A 800 -24.52 1.63 23.88
CA SER A 800 -25.97 1.69 24.15
C SER A 800 -26.73 1.23 22.92
N ASP A 801 -27.81 0.48 23.14
CA ASP A 801 -28.84 0.30 22.12
C ASP A 801 -29.61 1.63 21.93
N TRP A 802 -30.31 1.81 20.81
CA TRP A 802 -31.04 3.04 20.49
C TRP A 802 -32.54 2.91 20.84
N PRO A 803 -33.19 3.96 21.39
CA PRO A 803 -32.68 5.29 21.71
C PRO A 803 -31.88 5.35 23.01
N VAL A 804 -31.05 6.38 23.17
CA VAL A 804 -30.29 6.63 24.41
C VAL A 804 -31.22 7.16 25.49
N GLU A 805 -31.63 6.30 26.41
CA GLU A 805 -32.51 6.65 27.53
C GLU A 805 -32.21 5.86 28.81
N ASN A 806 -32.82 6.28 29.92
CA ASN A 806 -32.66 5.60 31.21
C ASN A 806 -33.34 4.22 31.20
N GLY A 807 -32.58 3.18 31.52
CA GLY A 807 -33.00 1.78 31.46
C GLY A 807 -32.60 1.07 30.17
N GLN A 808 -32.03 1.78 29.20
CA GLN A 808 -31.65 1.22 27.90
C GLN A 808 -30.56 0.16 28.04
N LYS A 809 -30.68 -0.93 27.28
CA LYS A 809 -29.69 -2.01 27.32
C LYS A 809 -28.36 -1.60 26.69
N LEU A 810 -27.27 -2.15 27.21
CA LEU A 810 -25.99 -2.14 26.51
C LEU A 810 -25.83 -3.41 25.68
N ILE A 811 -25.21 -3.24 24.51
CA ILE A 811 -25.01 -4.27 23.50
C ILE A 811 -23.58 -4.22 22.96
N GLY A 812 -23.12 -5.36 22.43
CA GLY A 812 -21.93 -5.47 21.61
C GLY A 812 -22.26 -5.12 20.17
N THR A 813 -21.46 -4.27 19.53
CA THR A 813 -21.63 -3.90 18.12
C THR A 813 -20.30 -3.66 17.41
N ARG A 814 -20.27 -3.93 16.11
CA ARG A 814 -19.23 -3.53 15.16
C ARG A 814 -19.73 -2.41 14.23
N SER A 815 -21.03 -2.11 14.28
CA SER A 815 -21.69 -1.02 13.57
C SER A 815 -21.88 0.19 14.49
N LEU A 816 -20.86 1.05 14.55
CA LEU A 816 -20.84 2.20 15.46
C LEU A 816 -21.72 3.35 14.95
N ALA A 817 -22.42 4.03 15.87
CA ALA A 817 -23.11 5.27 15.56
C ALA A 817 -22.12 6.37 15.17
N ALA A 818 -22.52 7.28 14.28
CA ALA A 818 -21.71 8.43 13.89
C ALA A 818 -21.30 9.25 15.12
N LEU A 819 -20.07 9.80 15.11
CA LEU A 819 -19.46 10.48 16.26
C LEU A 819 -19.38 9.65 17.55
N GLY A 820 -19.64 8.34 17.50
CA GLY A 820 -19.60 7.49 18.69
C GLY A 820 -20.65 7.82 19.75
N VAL A 821 -21.78 8.45 19.37
CA VAL A 821 -22.81 8.94 20.32
C VAL A 821 -23.38 7.86 21.25
N THR A 822 -23.24 6.57 20.93
CA THR A 822 -23.65 5.44 21.79
C THR A 822 -22.49 4.62 22.34
N THR A 823 -21.25 4.91 21.96
CA THR A 823 -20.06 4.06 22.19
C THR A 823 -18.88 4.80 22.82
N SER A 824 -19.00 6.10 23.02
CA SER A 824 -17.98 6.96 23.62
C SER A 824 -18.27 7.19 25.10
N TRP A 825 -17.28 6.92 25.95
CA TRP A 825 -17.44 6.86 27.39
C TRP A 825 -16.48 7.81 28.11
N SER A 826 -16.97 8.52 29.12
CA SER A 826 -16.16 9.16 30.16
C SER A 826 -15.98 8.19 31.34
N LEU A 827 -14.79 8.19 31.94
CA LEU A 827 -14.51 7.44 33.16
C LEU A 827 -14.44 8.41 34.34
N ASP A 828 -15.53 8.50 35.10
CA ASP A 828 -15.64 9.43 36.22
C ASP A 828 -15.18 8.72 37.51
N PRO A 829 -14.09 9.15 38.17
CA PRO A 829 -13.56 8.47 39.35
C PRO A 829 -14.51 8.62 40.54
N VAL A 830 -14.82 7.50 41.20
CA VAL A 830 -15.59 7.46 42.45
C VAL A 830 -14.64 7.44 43.65
N ASP A 831 -13.59 6.62 43.59
CA ASP A 831 -12.53 6.53 44.59
C ASP A 831 -11.20 6.09 43.95
N HIS A 832 -10.25 5.59 44.75
CA HIS A 832 -8.95 5.14 44.25
C HIS A 832 -8.98 3.95 43.28
N GLN A 833 -10.03 3.12 43.31
CA GLN A 833 -10.14 1.87 42.57
C GLN A 833 -11.40 1.76 41.70
N LYS A 834 -12.40 2.63 41.91
CA LYS A 834 -13.70 2.58 41.26
C LYS A 834 -13.97 3.77 40.35
N PHE A 835 -14.63 3.48 39.23
CA PHE A 835 -15.05 4.45 38.22
C PHE A 835 -16.51 4.26 37.87
N ARG A 836 -17.17 5.32 37.44
CA ARG A 836 -18.43 5.26 36.70
C ARG A 836 -18.15 5.41 35.22
N ILE A 837 -18.71 4.51 34.42
CA ILE A 837 -18.59 4.54 32.96
C ILE A 837 -19.80 5.31 32.44
N ARG A 838 -19.62 6.59 32.12
CA ARG A 838 -20.68 7.51 31.70
C ARG A 838 -20.70 7.66 30.19
N LEU A 839 -21.88 7.61 29.57
CA LEU A 839 -22.02 7.90 28.16
C LEU A 839 -21.82 9.40 27.92
N VAL A 840 -20.96 9.74 26.96
CA VAL A 840 -20.63 11.12 26.57
C VAL A 840 -21.88 11.93 26.25
N ASP A 841 -21.87 13.21 26.66
CA ASP A 841 -22.95 14.19 26.51
C ASP A 841 -24.27 13.82 27.23
N THR A 842 -24.20 12.88 28.16
CA THR A 842 -25.34 12.47 28.98
C THR A 842 -24.97 12.34 30.47
N ASN A 843 -26.00 12.23 31.32
CA ASN A 843 -25.88 11.83 32.72
C ASN A 843 -26.20 10.34 32.94
N LEU A 844 -26.05 9.51 31.90
CA LEU A 844 -26.34 8.08 31.94
C LEU A 844 -25.05 7.28 32.11
N VAL A 845 -25.05 6.35 33.07
CA VAL A 845 -23.91 5.49 33.40
C VAL A 845 -24.26 4.02 33.27
N TRP A 846 -23.24 3.17 33.07
CA TRP A 846 -23.39 1.73 33.14
C TRP A 846 -23.89 1.29 34.51
N SER A 847 -24.96 0.51 34.55
CA SER A 847 -25.56 -0.04 35.76
C SER A 847 -26.00 -1.48 35.55
N VAL A 848 -26.01 -2.28 36.61
CA VAL A 848 -26.49 -3.66 36.56
C VAL A 848 -27.92 -3.73 37.08
N ASN A 849 -28.83 -4.21 36.23
CA ASN A 849 -30.23 -4.38 36.60
C ASN A 849 -30.47 -5.71 37.36
N LYS A 850 -31.72 -5.98 37.76
CA LYS A 850 -32.08 -7.19 38.54
C LYS A 850 -31.90 -8.52 37.79
N ASN A 851 -31.75 -8.47 36.48
CA ASN A 851 -31.59 -9.61 35.61
C ASN A 851 -30.13 -9.76 35.15
N ASP A 852 -29.18 -9.17 35.89
CA ASP A 852 -27.74 -9.16 35.58
C ASP A 852 -27.38 -8.59 34.20
N ASN A 853 -28.28 -7.83 33.55
CA ASN A 853 -27.95 -7.11 32.32
C ASN A 853 -27.30 -5.77 32.66
N ILE A 854 -26.39 -5.34 31.81
CA ILE A 854 -25.81 -4.00 31.87
C ILE A 854 -26.72 -3.05 31.08
N VAL A 855 -27.15 -1.97 31.73
CA VAL A 855 -28.05 -0.96 31.18
C VAL A 855 -27.50 0.45 31.45
N LEU A 856 -27.99 1.45 30.71
CA LEU A 856 -27.84 2.85 31.04
C LEU A 856 -28.77 3.22 32.19
N ALA A 857 -28.27 3.98 33.17
CA ALA A 857 -29.08 4.52 34.26
C ALA A 857 -28.66 5.94 34.63
N GLN A 858 -29.60 6.78 35.07
CA GLN A 858 -29.26 8.11 35.59
C GLN A 858 -28.34 8.02 36.81
N ILE A 859 -27.37 8.94 36.87
CA ILE A 859 -26.55 9.15 38.06
C ILE A 859 -27.48 9.52 39.22
N SER A 860 -27.67 8.57 40.14
CA SER A 860 -28.46 8.71 41.36
C SER A 860 -27.74 7.94 42.46
N ALA A 861 -28.11 8.14 43.72
CA ALA A 861 -27.53 7.38 44.85
C ALA A 861 -27.83 5.87 44.84
N SER A 862 -28.29 5.30 43.71
CA SER A 862 -28.67 3.91 43.57
C SER A 862 -27.49 2.98 43.27
N HIS A 863 -27.65 1.73 43.68
CA HIS A 863 -26.58 0.75 43.79
C HIS A 863 -26.25 0.06 42.45
N GLY A 864 -24.96 -0.15 42.15
CA GLY A 864 -24.49 -0.99 41.03
C GLY A 864 -23.89 -0.24 39.83
N GLN A 865 -23.52 1.03 40.01
CA GLN A 865 -22.95 1.89 38.97
C GLN A 865 -21.41 1.98 38.99
N ASP A 866 -20.78 1.42 40.04
CA ASP A 866 -19.34 1.53 40.27
C ASP A 866 -18.61 0.30 39.71
N TRP A 867 -17.57 0.55 38.91
CA TRP A 867 -16.80 -0.46 38.19
C TRP A 867 -15.33 -0.39 38.58
N ILE A 868 -14.73 -1.55 38.81
CA ILE A 868 -13.29 -1.73 39.07
C ILE A 868 -12.65 -2.19 37.77
N PHE A 869 -11.58 -1.52 37.38
CA PHE A 869 -10.78 -1.86 36.21
C PHE A 869 -9.55 -2.66 36.67
N GLU A 870 -9.64 -3.98 36.56
CA GLU A 870 -8.54 -4.88 36.92
C GLU A 870 -7.65 -5.10 35.69
N ASN A 871 -6.45 -4.51 35.68
CA ASN A 871 -5.50 -4.66 34.58
C ASN A 871 -5.05 -6.12 34.44
N VAL A 872 -5.09 -6.66 33.21
CA VAL A 872 -4.77 -8.07 32.92
C VAL A 872 -3.29 -8.25 32.60
N ASP A 873 -2.63 -7.22 32.06
CA ASP A 873 -1.22 -7.24 31.65
C ASP A 873 -0.25 -7.12 32.84
N ASN A 874 -0.73 -6.70 34.01
CA ASN A 874 0.05 -6.59 35.26
C ASN A 874 0.10 -7.87 36.11
N LYS A 875 -0.35 -9.02 35.59
CA LYS A 875 -0.19 -10.31 36.28
C LYS A 875 1.15 -10.96 35.95
N ASN A 876 2.19 -10.48 36.63
CA ASN A 876 3.35 -11.30 37.01
C ASN A 876 3.10 -11.93 38.38
#